data_AF-A0A7I4XV10-F1
#
_entry.id   AF-A0A7I4XV10-F1
#
_cell.length_a   1.000
_cell.length_b   1.000
_cell.length_c   1.000
_cell.angle_alpha   90.00
_cell.angle_beta   90.00
_cell.angle_gamma   90.00
#
_symmetry.space_group_name_H-M   'P 1'
#
loop_
_entity.id
_entity.type
_entity.pdbx_description
1 polymer ?
#
loop_
_entity_poly.entity_id
_entity_poly.type
_entity_poly.pdbx_seq_one_letter_code
_entity_poly.pdbx_strand_id
1 'polypeptide(L)'
;MTDNQYAPLTANIVRTLTDKLYEKRKAAALDIEKLVRDLHATNQLSQLEKLLTVLRELAMASNGHTRKGGLIGLAAAAIALGKNAPPYTVHLIEPVLSCFNDPDLRVRYYACESLYNIVKICKTAVLSHFDQLFDVMWKLSADTDQNVRSGAELLDRLLMDIVVSKEDFDIANLMSLIRDRIYVQTSSNRKFIVTWLNVMLTTPAFNLLPYVAEVSDGLFRMLADGQPAVRDVTETLLGQFLQGIHNKPEALSPEDRSQMVSVLLAHAHEDEPPLGRKLALIWMDEFIRIYKEKMLPYLSTYLTAVLPSLDCEDLKAKSVNDYLLLLIDMNSKIDEQTMACIVEVLLKFVGYGKQETRIAVLNWIRHLNATMPSQLFVHMERIFPVLLGTLSDTSDEVLLLDLHLLSDICQSNTERYDVDLSSFQLSEDTLKNLAPVSPSLVKFAVSLLEMFRAEPALLNDRGVLIIRQLCLLMEPAHIYRALCVLLLREQSITFIQNAVSMLHGVLLTATELFILRDQLRKLEGKDSISLFECVFRCWCYRPIALLGLCLLSQNYAQAAEIALLLSEVDMTLDVLVEIDKLVNMIESPVLAYVRMDLLSASHQRSLSTVLSALLMLMPQSDAFHTLHKRLQAVPALTVIGKESPPSKPKVNFAPLFECLRSALTRRQTEIRRKHRDVLLASIQKMNMR
;
A
#
# COMPACT_ATOMS: atom_id res chain seq x y z
N MET A 1 -5.64 79.39 -20.24
CA MET A 1 -5.64 78.66 -18.95
C MET A 1 -4.92 79.56 -17.97
N THR A 2 -5.60 79.98 -16.90
CA THR A 2 -5.06 80.90 -15.90
C THR A 2 -3.92 80.22 -15.12
N ASP A 3 -2.74 80.84 -15.09
CA ASP A 3 -1.51 80.31 -14.46
C ASP A 3 -1.67 79.91 -12.98
N ASN A 4 -2.75 80.33 -12.30
CA ASN A 4 -3.01 80.00 -10.89
C ASN A 4 -3.50 78.57 -10.64
N GLN A 5 -4.04 77.84 -11.63
CA GLN A 5 -4.61 76.51 -11.39
C GLN A 5 -3.55 75.44 -11.10
N TYR A 6 -2.37 75.56 -11.70
CA TYR A 6 -1.31 74.56 -11.62
C TYR A 6 -0.11 75.00 -10.78
N ALA A 7 -0.19 76.17 -10.13
CA ALA A 7 0.87 76.69 -9.29
C ALA A 7 1.23 75.68 -8.17
N PRO A 8 2.53 75.41 -7.92
CA PRO A 8 3.71 76.15 -8.38
C PRO A 8 4.27 75.73 -9.75
N LEU A 9 3.63 74.80 -10.48
CA LEU A 9 4.04 74.45 -11.85
C LEU A 9 3.58 75.54 -12.83
N THR A 10 4.47 75.93 -13.75
CA THR A 10 4.09 76.86 -14.83
C THR A 10 3.23 76.15 -15.88
N ALA A 11 2.34 76.88 -16.55
CA ALA A 11 1.51 76.32 -17.62
C ALA A 11 2.33 75.68 -18.75
N ASN A 12 3.55 76.18 -19.01
CA ASN A 12 4.45 75.58 -20.00
C ASN A 12 5.00 74.22 -19.55
N ILE A 13 5.37 74.07 -18.27
CA ILE A 13 5.80 72.78 -17.72
C ILE A 13 4.65 71.77 -17.81
N VAL A 14 3.44 72.13 -17.38
CA VAL A 14 2.27 71.24 -17.45
C VAL A 14 1.93 70.83 -18.89
N ARG A 15 1.97 71.78 -19.85
CA ARG A 15 1.74 71.47 -21.27
C ARG A 15 2.79 70.49 -21.81
N THR A 16 4.05 70.67 -21.44
CA THR A 16 5.16 69.82 -21.91
C THR A 16 5.15 68.44 -21.24
N LEU A 17 4.78 68.40 -19.96
CA LEU A 17 4.61 67.17 -19.17
C LEU A 17 3.45 66.29 -19.66
N THR A 18 2.42 66.90 -20.23
CA THR A 18 1.23 66.21 -20.74
C THR A 18 1.26 66.00 -22.26
N ASP A 19 2.38 66.30 -22.92
CA ASP A 19 2.57 66.11 -24.36
C ASP A 19 2.52 64.62 -24.72
N LYS A 20 2.19 64.31 -25.98
CA LYS A 20 2.13 62.95 -26.53
C LYS A 20 3.53 62.30 -26.61
N LEU A 21 4.58 63.08 -26.87
CA LEU A 21 5.95 62.60 -27.05
C LEU A 21 6.65 62.37 -25.70
N TYR A 22 7.27 61.20 -25.53
CA TYR A 22 7.98 60.85 -24.30
C TYR A 22 9.15 61.81 -23.99
N GLU A 23 9.98 62.15 -24.99
CA GLU A 23 11.13 63.03 -24.79
C GLU A 23 10.75 64.41 -24.24
N LYS A 24 9.58 64.94 -24.64
CA LYS A 24 9.08 66.19 -24.08
C LYS A 24 8.64 66.02 -22.63
N ARG A 25 7.93 64.93 -22.30
CA ARG A 25 7.56 64.63 -20.91
C ARG A 25 8.80 64.49 -20.02
N LYS A 26 9.85 63.84 -20.53
CA LYS A 26 11.14 63.69 -19.85
C LYS A 26 11.85 65.03 -19.63
N ALA A 27 11.83 65.93 -20.61
CA ALA A 27 12.37 67.28 -20.43
C ALA A 27 11.62 68.04 -19.33
N ALA A 28 10.28 68.00 -19.33
CA ALA A 28 9.48 68.62 -18.27
C ALA A 28 9.71 67.98 -16.89
N ALA A 29 9.97 66.67 -16.82
CA ALA A 29 10.33 65.98 -15.59
C ALA A 29 11.65 66.50 -14.99
N LEU A 30 12.65 66.80 -15.82
CA LEU A 30 13.91 67.43 -15.35
C LEU A 30 13.70 68.85 -14.81
N ASP A 31 12.79 69.62 -15.41
CA ASP A 31 12.40 70.94 -14.89
C ASP A 31 11.69 70.82 -13.53
N ILE A 32 10.83 69.80 -13.36
CA ILE A 32 10.20 69.47 -12.07
C ILE A 32 11.25 69.08 -11.03
N GLU A 33 12.26 68.28 -11.41
CA GLU A 33 13.34 67.93 -10.49
C GLU A 33 14.06 69.17 -9.94
N LYS A 34 14.39 70.11 -10.83
CA LYS A 34 15.04 71.37 -10.45
C LYS A 34 14.15 72.18 -9.50
N LEU A 35 12.88 72.33 -9.84
CA LEU A 35 11.91 73.06 -9.02
C LEU A 35 11.75 72.43 -7.63
N VAL A 36 11.63 71.11 -7.55
CA VAL A 36 11.50 70.40 -6.26
C VAL A 36 12.75 70.57 -5.40
N ARG A 37 13.96 70.53 -5.99
CA ARG A 37 15.22 70.83 -5.27
C ARG A 37 15.24 72.26 -4.74
N ASP A 38 14.83 73.23 -5.57
CA ASP A 38 14.82 74.65 -5.19
C ASP A 38 13.80 74.93 -4.07
N LEU A 39 12.58 74.38 -4.17
CA LEU A 39 11.54 74.53 -3.15
C LEU A 39 11.96 73.89 -1.81
N HIS A 40 12.60 72.73 -1.86
CA HIS A 40 13.09 72.08 -0.65
C HIS A 40 14.29 72.85 -0.05
N ALA A 41 15.25 73.28 -0.88
CA ALA A 41 16.43 74.03 -0.42
C ALA A 41 16.07 75.40 0.19
N THR A 42 15.00 76.03 -0.30
CA THR A 42 14.48 77.30 0.21
C THR A 42 13.44 77.15 1.33
N ASN A 43 13.23 75.91 1.82
CA ASN A 43 12.27 75.55 2.87
C ASN A 43 10.81 75.96 2.58
N GLN A 44 10.41 75.97 1.30
CA GLN A 44 9.05 76.26 0.85
C GLN A 44 8.18 75.00 0.81
N LEU A 45 8.05 74.32 1.96
CA LEU A 45 7.42 73.00 2.04
C LEU A 45 5.93 73.01 1.64
N SER A 46 5.20 74.09 1.94
CA SER A 46 3.79 74.23 1.54
C SER A 46 3.61 74.34 0.02
N GLN A 47 4.59 74.89 -0.70
CA GLN A 47 4.56 74.93 -2.17
C GLN A 47 4.93 73.56 -2.74
N LEU A 48 5.84 72.84 -2.10
CA LEU A 48 6.17 71.46 -2.47
C LEU A 48 4.96 70.53 -2.31
N GLU A 49 4.21 70.62 -1.21
CA GLU A 49 2.97 69.84 -1.01
C GLU A 49 1.91 70.16 -2.06
N LYS A 50 1.75 71.44 -2.42
CA LYS A 50 0.87 71.85 -3.53
C LYS A 50 1.34 71.27 -4.86
N LEU A 51 2.64 71.28 -5.14
CA LEU A 51 3.22 70.67 -6.34
C LEU A 51 2.87 69.18 -6.41
N LEU A 52 3.09 68.43 -5.32
CA LEU A 52 2.75 67.01 -5.26
C LEU A 52 1.24 66.77 -5.45
N THR A 53 0.40 67.65 -4.90
CA THR A 53 -1.06 67.60 -5.08
C THR A 53 -1.44 67.79 -6.55
N VAL A 54 -0.85 68.77 -7.24
CA VAL A 54 -1.08 68.98 -8.68
C VAL A 54 -0.63 67.76 -9.48
N LEU A 55 0.53 67.18 -9.18
CA LEU A 55 1.01 65.97 -9.87
C LEU A 55 0.08 64.77 -9.63
N ARG A 56 -0.46 64.62 -8.42
CA ARG A 56 -1.49 63.62 -8.10
C ARG A 56 -2.74 63.80 -8.96
N GLU A 57 -3.23 65.04 -9.08
CA GLU A 57 -4.40 65.33 -9.92
C GLU A 57 -4.15 65.01 -11.41
N LEU A 58 -2.94 65.28 -11.90
CA LEU A 58 -2.55 64.91 -13.27
C LEU A 58 -2.49 63.39 -13.45
N ALA A 59 -1.97 62.64 -12.47
CA ALA A 59 -1.93 61.17 -12.50
C ALA A 59 -3.34 60.54 -12.51
N MET A 60 -4.34 61.26 -11.99
CA MET A 60 -5.74 60.85 -11.91
C MET A 60 -6.63 61.42 -13.02
N ALA A 61 -6.05 62.13 -13.99
CA ALA A 61 -6.82 62.79 -15.04
C ALA A 61 -7.50 61.81 -16.01
N SER A 62 -8.55 62.26 -16.69
CA SER A 62 -9.29 61.44 -17.67
C SER A 62 -8.47 61.07 -18.91
N ASN A 63 -7.51 61.92 -19.33
CA ASN A 63 -6.66 61.68 -20.48
C ASN A 63 -5.42 60.86 -20.13
N GLY A 64 -5.18 59.75 -20.83
CA GLY A 64 -4.04 58.87 -20.59
C GLY A 64 -2.66 59.50 -20.81
N HIS A 65 -2.53 60.54 -21.64
CA HIS A 65 -1.27 61.30 -21.76
C HIS A 65 -1.02 62.19 -20.53
N THR A 66 -2.08 62.77 -19.98
CA THR A 66 -2.01 63.55 -18.75
C THR A 66 -1.63 62.67 -17.56
N ARG A 67 -2.21 61.45 -17.47
CA ARG A 67 -1.84 60.47 -16.45
C ARG A 67 -0.36 60.08 -16.51
N LYS A 68 0.14 59.75 -17.72
CA LYS A 68 1.58 59.48 -17.94
C LYS A 68 2.46 60.65 -17.50
N GLY A 69 2.02 61.88 -17.74
CA GLY A 69 2.68 63.10 -17.28
C GLY A 69 2.70 63.26 -15.77
N GLY A 70 1.59 63.00 -15.09
CA GLY A 70 1.52 62.99 -13.62
C GLY A 70 2.45 61.93 -13.02
N LEU A 71 2.44 60.71 -13.57
CA LEU A 71 3.29 59.60 -13.13
C LEU A 71 4.79 59.92 -13.22
N ILE A 72 5.27 60.38 -14.39
CA ILE A 72 6.69 60.75 -14.55
C ILE A 72 7.07 61.97 -13.70
N GLY A 73 6.13 62.89 -13.48
CA GLY A 73 6.34 64.04 -12.59
C GLY A 73 6.49 63.63 -11.13
N LEU A 74 5.68 62.68 -10.64
CA LEU A 74 5.81 62.14 -9.27
C LEU A 74 7.14 61.42 -9.08
N ALA A 75 7.57 60.63 -10.08
CA ALA A 75 8.88 59.99 -10.06
C ALA A 75 10.03 61.02 -10.03
N ALA A 76 9.95 62.07 -10.84
CA ALA A 76 10.91 63.18 -10.83
C ALA A 76 10.95 63.90 -9.46
N ALA A 77 9.79 64.16 -8.85
CA ALA A 77 9.72 64.75 -7.53
C ALA A 77 10.40 63.85 -6.47
N ALA A 78 10.18 62.54 -6.52
CA ALA A 78 10.87 61.60 -5.64
C ALA A 78 12.40 61.63 -5.84
N ILE A 79 12.88 61.56 -7.09
CA ILE A 79 14.31 61.64 -7.45
C ILE A 79 14.95 62.92 -6.92
N ALA A 80 14.26 64.05 -7.06
CA ALA A 80 14.73 65.34 -6.58
C ALA A 80 14.80 65.45 -5.06
N LEU A 81 13.83 64.87 -4.33
CA LEU A 81 13.83 64.82 -2.87
C LEU A 81 14.95 63.92 -2.32
N GLY A 82 15.30 62.86 -3.04
CA GLY A 82 16.40 61.96 -2.65
C GLY A 82 16.22 61.42 -1.23
N LYS A 83 17.20 61.64 -0.35
CA LYS A 83 17.14 61.19 1.06
C LYS A 83 16.00 61.84 1.87
N ASN A 84 15.45 62.96 1.39
CA ASN A 84 14.36 63.69 2.06
C ASN A 84 12.96 63.24 1.58
N ALA A 85 12.87 62.22 0.72
CA ALA A 85 11.61 61.67 0.22
C ALA A 85 10.73 60.95 1.27
N PRO A 86 11.24 60.27 2.32
CA PRO A 86 10.41 59.45 3.22
C PRO A 86 9.15 60.10 3.80
N PRO A 87 9.15 61.38 4.24
CA PRO A 87 7.94 62.05 4.73
C PRO A 87 6.83 62.18 3.69
N TYR A 88 7.17 62.15 2.39
CA TYR A 88 6.24 62.30 1.27
C TYR A 88 5.82 60.96 0.65
N THR A 89 6.24 59.83 1.22
CA THR A 89 6.02 58.49 0.64
C THR A 89 4.56 58.22 0.28
N VAL A 90 3.63 58.54 1.19
CA VAL A 90 2.18 58.38 0.97
C VAL A 90 1.73 59.16 -0.26
N HIS A 91 2.09 60.45 -0.32
CA HIS A 91 1.72 61.35 -1.43
C HIS A 91 2.33 60.94 -2.77
N LEU A 92 3.48 60.28 -2.76
CA LEU A 92 4.16 59.81 -3.96
C LEU A 92 3.58 58.47 -4.46
N ILE A 93 3.25 57.54 -3.56
CA ILE A 93 2.84 56.18 -3.91
C ILE A 93 1.34 56.08 -4.23
N GLU A 94 0.45 56.61 -3.39
CA GLU A 94 -1.00 56.43 -3.55
C GLU A 94 -1.54 56.81 -4.94
N PRO A 95 -1.11 57.93 -5.58
CA PRO A 95 -1.61 58.27 -6.91
C PRO A 95 -1.17 57.26 -7.96
N VAL A 96 0.04 56.69 -7.82
CA VAL A 96 0.57 55.70 -8.75
C VAL A 96 -0.17 54.37 -8.61
N LEU A 97 -0.52 53.97 -7.38
CA LEU A 97 -1.27 52.72 -7.11
C LEU A 97 -2.58 52.64 -7.89
N SER A 98 -3.28 53.77 -8.00
CA SER A 98 -4.55 53.84 -8.75
C SER A 98 -4.41 53.58 -10.26
N CYS A 99 -3.23 53.83 -10.83
CA CYS A 99 -2.95 53.72 -12.26
C CYS A 99 -2.66 52.27 -12.71
N PHE A 100 -2.52 51.31 -11.78
CA PHE A 100 -2.26 49.91 -12.15
C PHE A 100 -3.50 49.17 -12.65
N ASN A 101 -4.70 49.69 -12.40
CA ASN A 101 -5.94 49.16 -12.97
C ASN A 101 -6.37 49.95 -14.23
N ASP A 102 -5.49 50.77 -14.81
CA ASP A 102 -5.83 51.60 -15.96
C ASP A 102 -6.12 50.75 -17.21
N PRO A 103 -7.15 51.08 -18.01
CA PRO A 103 -7.42 50.36 -19.25
C PRO A 103 -6.30 50.52 -20.30
N ASP A 104 -5.55 51.63 -20.31
CA ASP A 104 -4.41 51.83 -21.22
C ASP A 104 -3.16 51.12 -20.66
N LEU A 105 -2.73 50.05 -21.33
CA LEU A 105 -1.51 49.30 -21.00
C LEU A 105 -0.26 50.20 -20.88
N ARG A 106 -0.21 51.31 -21.63
CA ARG A 106 0.92 52.24 -21.56
C ARG A 106 0.87 53.06 -20.28
N VAL A 107 -0.31 53.35 -19.72
CA VAL A 107 -0.41 54.00 -18.41
C VAL A 107 0.08 53.03 -17.33
N ARG A 108 -0.36 51.76 -17.38
CA ARG A 108 0.10 50.72 -16.45
C ARG A 108 1.62 50.53 -16.50
N TYR A 109 2.21 50.48 -17.69
CA TYR A 109 3.67 50.42 -17.85
C TYR A 109 4.40 51.64 -17.25
N TYR A 110 3.91 52.85 -17.50
CA TYR A 110 4.47 54.07 -16.91
C TYR A 110 4.29 54.10 -15.38
N ALA A 111 3.23 53.50 -14.86
CA ALA A 111 3.03 53.35 -13.42
C ALA A 111 4.10 52.42 -12.82
N CYS A 112 4.44 51.30 -13.48
CA CYS A 112 5.56 50.44 -13.08
C CYS A 112 6.89 51.21 -13.06
N GLU A 113 7.21 51.93 -14.15
CA GLU A 113 8.46 52.69 -14.27
C GLU A 113 8.54 53.83 -13.22
N SER A 114 7.44 54.55 -13.01
CA SER A 114 7.39 55.65 -12.06
C SER A 114 7.49 55.15 -10.62
N LEU A 115 6.76 54.08 -10.28
CA LEU A 115 6.82 53.47 -8.96
C LEU A 115 8.19 52.86 -8.68
N TYR A 116 8.85 52.22 -9.66
CA TYR A 116 10.23 51.74 -9.54
C TYR A 116 11.17 52.86 -9.09
N ASN A 117 11.11 54.02 -9.74
CA ASN A 117 11.94 55.16 -9.37
C ASN A 117 11.58 55.71 -7.98
N ILE A 118 10.30 55.78 -7.61
CA ILE A 118 9.86 56.23 -6.28
C ILE A 118 10.36 55.26 -5.19
N VAL A 119 10.15 53.96 -5.38
CA VAL A 119 10.56 52.89 -4.45
C VAL A 119 12.07 52.86 -4.28
N LYS A 120 12.83 53.02 -5.37
CA LYS A 120 14.30 53.10 -5.35
C LYS A 120 14.82 54.21 -4.44
N ILE A 121 14.10 55.33 -4.37
CA ILE A 121 14.49 56.48 -3.54
C ILE A 121 13.97 56.35 -2.11
N CYS A 122 12.70 55.97 -1.93
CA CYS A 122 12.07 55.91 -0.61
C CYS A 122 12.50 54.69 0.23
N LYS A 123 13.02 53.63 -0.40
CA LYS A 123 13.57 52.42 0.26
C LYS A 123 12.61 51.87 1.32
N THR A 124 13.08 51.65 2.55
CA THR A 124 12.29 51.02 3.63
C THR A 124 11.03 51.80 4.02
N ALA A 125 10.93 53.10 3.70
CA ALA A 125 9.74 53.89 3.97
C ALA A 125 8.51 53.38 3.20
N VAL A 126 8.70 52.74 2.03
CA VAL A 126 7.60 52.21 1.22
C VAL A 126 6.90 51.01 1.83
N LEU A 127 7.55 50.33 2.79
CA LEU A 127 7.00 49.13 3.42
C LEU A 127 5.79 49.44 4.33
N SER A 128 5.54 50.72 4.64
CA SER A 128 4.27 51.17 5.22
C SER A 128 3.05 50.88 4.32
N HIS A 129 3.27 50.66 3.02
CA HIS A 129 2.24 50.34 2.02
C HIS A 129 2.44 48.91 1.48
N PHE A 130 3.13 48.04 2.22
CA PHE A 130 3.56 46.73 1.73
C PHE A 130 2.41 45.90 1.16
N ASP A 131 1.29 45.78 1.88
CA ASP A 131 0.13 44.97 1.46
C ASP A 131 -0.43 45.42 0.10
N GLN A 132 -0.51 46.73 -0.10
CA GLN A 132 -1.02 47.32 -1.33
C GLN A 132 -0.03 47.11 -2.47
N LEU A 133 1.27 47.32 -2.21
CA LEU A 133 2.33 47.07 -3.17
C LEU A 133 2.37 45.61 -3.59
N PHE A 134 2.28 44.69 -2.64
CA PHE A 134 2.24 43.25 -2.88
C PHE A 134 1.01 42.86 -3.70
N ASP A 135 -0.18 43.37 -3.37
CA ASP A 135 -1.41 43.10 -4.12
C ASP A 135 -1.35 43.63 -5.57
N VAL A 136 -0.74 44.80 -5.77
CA VAL A 136 -0.49 45.33 -7.12
C VAL A 136 0.50 44.45 -7.87
N MET A 137 1.64 44.09 -7.29
CA MET A 137 2.64 43.23 -7.97
C MET A 137 2.04 41.87 -8.31
N TRP A 138 1.25 41.30 -7.41
CA TRP A 138 0.47 40.09 -7.63
C TRP A 138 -0.42 40.21 -8.87
N LYS A 139 -1.23 41.28 -8.98
CA LYS A 139 -2.12 41.49 -10.14
C LYS A 139 -1.34 41.67 -11.43
N LEU A 140 -0.28 42.48 -11.40
CA LEU A 140 0.53 42.77 -12.58
C LEU A 140 1.38 41.58 -13.05
N SER A 141 1.71 40.63 -12.17
CA SER A 141 2.44 39.41 -12.56
C SER A 141 1.70 38.64 -13.67
N ALA A 142 0.36 38.73 -13.69
CA ALA A 142 -0.51 38.11 -14.69
C ALA A 142 -1.14 39.12 -15.65
N ASP A 143 -0.56 40.32 -15.82
CA ASP A 143 -1.06 41.29 -16.79
C ASP A 143 -1.06 40.70 -18.21
N THR A 144 -2.05 41.10 -19.00
CA THR A 144 -2.20 40.74 -20.40
C THR A 144 -1.03 41.19 -21.28
N ASP A 145 -0.36 42.30 -20.94
CA ASP A 145 0.74 42.88 -21.73
C ASP A 145 2.10 42.46 -21.19
N GLN A 146 2.96 41.95 -22.09
CA GLN A 146 4.29 41.47 -21.73
C GLN A 146 5.21 42.58 -21.20
N ASN A 147 5.12 43.82 -21.72
CA ASN A 147 5.97 44.91 -21.27
C ASN A 147 5.57 45.36 -19.87
N VAL A 148 4.27 45.38 -19.56
CA VAL A 148 3.78 45.65 -18.21
C VAL A 148 4.27 44.59 -17.25
N ARG A 149 4.18 43.29 -17.61
CA ARG A 149 4.73 42.19 -16.80
C ARG A 149 6.24 42.37 -16.56
N SER A 150 7.02 42.64 -17.60
CA SER A 150 8.47 42.87 -17.45
C SER A 150 8.81 44.10 -16.60
N GLY A 151 8.02 45.17 -16.70
CA GLY A 151 8.16 46.35 -15.83
C GLY A 151 7.83 46.04 -14.37
N ALA A 152 6.78 45.25 -14.13
CA ALA A 152 6.40 44.79 -12.80
C ALA A 152 7.45 43.87 -12.19
N GLU A 153 8.05 42.94 -12.96
CA GLU A 153 9.12 42.06 -12.47
C GLU A 153 10.35 42.83 -11.95
N LEU A 154 10.72 43.95 -12.59
CA LEU A 154 11.83 44.79 -12.11
C LEU A 154 11.50 45.50 -10.80
N LEU A 155 10.27 45.98 -10.67
CA LEU A 155 9.77 46.61 -9.45
C LEU A 155 9.62 45.60 -8.31
N ASP A 156 9.10 44.42 -8.61
CA ASP A 156 8.95 43.30 -7.68
C ASP A 156 10.30 42.86 -7.10
N ARG A 157 11.32 42.72 -7.96
CA ARG A 157 12.69 42.42 -7.51
C ARG A 157 13.25 43.50 -6.58
N LEU A 158 13.07 44.77 -6.94
CA LEU A 158 13.51 45.89 -6.09
C LEU A 158 12.77 45.89 -4.74
N LEU A 159 11.47 45.58 -4.74
CA LEU A 159 10.69 45.48 -3.51
C LEU A 159 11.19 44.33 -2.63
N MET A 160 11.47 43.15 -3.21
CA MET A 160 12.09 42.04 -2.50
C MET A 160 13.46 42.42 -1.92
N ASP A 161 14.33 43.10 -2.68
CA ASP A 161 15.64 43.56 -2.20
C ASP A 161 15.50 44.49 -0.97
N ILE A 162 14.48 45.36 -0.97
CA ILE A 162 14.19 46.25 0.17
C ILE A 162 13.68 45.46 1.37
N VAL A 163 12.79 44.48 1.15
CA VAL A 163 12.27 43.60 2.21
C VAL A 163 13.41 42.82 2.86
N VAL A 164 14.27 42.18 2.06
CA VAL A 164 15.45 41.44 2.54
C VAL A 164 16.43 42.32 3.32
N SER A 165 16.50 43.61 2.99
CA SER A 165 17.35 44.57 3.70
C SER A 165 16.77 45.04 5.05
N LYS A 166 15.52 44.69 5.38
CA LYS A 166 14.86 45.09 6.63
C LYS A 166 14.80 43.89 7.60
N GLU A 167 15.65 43.93 8.63
CA GLU A 167 15.79 42.84 9.61
C GLU A 167 14.51 42.58 10.41
N ASP A 168 13.74 43.62 10.73
CA ASP A 168 12.48 43.55 11.50
C ASP A 168 11.23 43.50 10.59
N PHE A 169 11.37 43.00 9.37
CA PHE A 169 10.23 42.85 8.47
C PHE A 169 9.22 41.81 9.00
N ASP A 170 7.94 42.15 8.97
CA ASP A 170 6.86 41.28 9.42
C ASP A 170 6.60 40.15 8.42
N ILE A 171 7.37 39.07 8.57
CA ILE A 171 7.24 37.88 7.73
C ILE A 171 5.87 37.22 7.90
N ALA A 172 5.24 37.34 9.07
CA ALA A 172 3.93 36.72 9.33
C ALA A 172 2.85 37.36 8.44
N ASN A 173 2.89 38.69 8.27
CA ASN A 173 2.00 39.39 7.36
C ASN A 173 2.21 38.95 5.89
N LEU A 174 3.46 38.84 5.42
CA LEU A 174 3.74 38.32 4.08
C LEU A 174 3.20 36.90 3.91
N MET A 175 3.42 36.02 4.88
CA MET A 175 2.92 34.64 4.82
C MET A 175 1.40 34.59 4.83
N SER A 176 0.70 35.50 5.53
CA SER A 176 -0.75 35.65 5.42
C SER A 176 -1.20 35.97 3.99
N LEU A 177 -0.54 36.94 3.34
CA LEU A 177 -0.87 37.33 1.96
C LEU A 177 -0.61 36.19 0.96
N ILE A 178 0.44 35.39 1.17
CA ILE A 178 0.75 34.23 0.33
C ILE A 178 -0.28 33.11 0.54
N ARG A 179 -0.63 32.81 1.80
CA ARG A 179 -1.60 31.78 2.17
C ARG A 179 -2.95 31.98 1.47
N ASP A 180 -3.45 33.20 1.45
CA ASP A 180 -4.71 33.56 0.80
C ASP A 180 -4.72 33.31 -0.73
N ARG A 181 -3.53 33.15 -1.32
CA ARG A 181 -3.30 33.10 -2.77
C ARG A 181 -2.64 31.79 -3.24
N ILE A 182 -2.31 30.88 -2.34
CA ILE A 182 -1.48 29.70 -2.64
C ILE A 182 -2.14 28.73 -3.63
N TYR A 183 -3.48 28.73 -3.73
CA TYR A 183 -4.24 27.83 -4.61
C TYR A 183 -4.57 28.40 -6.00
N VAL A 184 -3.94 29.51 -6.39
CA VAL A 184 -4.12 30.12 -7.72
C VAL A 184 -3.77 29.13 -8.85
N GLN A 185 -4.43 29.26 -9.99
CA GLN A 185 -4.21 28.39 -11.16
C GLN A 185 -3.35 29.02 -12.24
N THR A 186 -3.25 30.35 -12.27
CA THR A 186 -2.47 31.09 -13.28
C THR A 186 -0.96 30.89 -13.08
N SER A 187 -0.26 30.38 -14.10
CA SER A 187 1.18 30.09 -14.04
C SER A 187 2.03 31.30 -13.64
N SER A 188 1.72 32.51 -14.13
CA SER A 188 2.47 33.71 -13.76
C SER A 188 2.32 34.07 -12.27
N ASN A 189 1.11 33.94 -11.72
CA ASN A 189 0.85 34.16 -10.29
C ASN A 189 1.53 33.09 -9.42
N ARG A 190 1.54 31.83 -9.87
CA ARG A 190 2.29 30.76 -9.19
C ARG A 190 3.78 31.07 -9.15
N LYS A 191 4.35 31.44 -10.29
CA LYS A 191 5.77 31.86 -10.38
C LYS A 191 6.08 33.00 -9.42
N PHE A 192 5.19 34.00 -9.32
CA PHE A 192 5.32 35.11 -8.38
C PHE A 192 5.43 34.62 -6.93
N ILE A 193 4.48 33.79 -6.46
CA ILE A 193 4.49 33.26 -5.09
C ILE A 193 5.72 32.42 -4.80
N VAL A 194 6.07 31.51 -5.71
CA VAL A 194 7.24 30.64 -5.55
C VAL A 194 8.52 31.48 -5.49
N THR A 195 8.63 32.55 -6.29
CA THR A 195 9.79 33.45 -6.27
C THR A 195 9.91 34.18 -4.93
N TRP A 196 8.82 34.75 -4.42
CA TRP A 196 8.79 35.40 -3.11
C TRP A 196 9.19 34.43 -1.99
N LEU A 197 8.59 33.24 -1.95
CA LEU A 197 8.94 32.21 -0.97
C LEU A 197 10.42 31.81 -1.06
N ASN A 198 10.95 31.62 -2.27
CA ASN A 198 12.35 31.24 -2.48
C ASN A 198 13.33 32.33 -2.02
N VAL A 199 13.06 33.60 -2.33
CA VAL A 199 13.92 34.70 -1.86
C VAL A 199 13.88 34.81 -0.33
N MET A 200 12.70 34.72 0.26
CA MET A 200 12.56 34.81 1.71
C MET A 200 13.22 33.61 2.42
N LEU A 201 13.03 32.39 1.91
CA LEU A 201 13.60 31.16 2.48
C LEU A 201 15.13 31.13 2.41
N THR A 202 15.71 31.66 1.33
CA THR A 202 17.17 31.71 1.13
C THR A 202 17.85 32.87 1.86
N THR A 203 17.07 33.79 2.42
CA THR A 203 17.58 34.94 3.18
C THR A 203 17.79 34.56 4.65
N PRO A 204 19.03 34.62 5.19
CA PRO A 204 19.32 34.16 6.56
C PRO A 204 18.57 34.88 7.69
N ALA A 205 18.12 36.12 7.44
CA ALA A 205 17.37 36.92 8.41
C ALA A 205 15.95 36.40 8.64
N PHE A 206 15.40 35.59 7.72
CA PHE A 206 14.03 35.10 7.81
C PHE A 206 13.98 33.60 8.11
N ASN A 207 12.91 33.19 8.79
CA ASN A 207 12.64 31.78 9.06
C ASN A 207 11.23 31.43 8.57
N LEU A 208 11.16 30.72 7.45
CA LEU A 208 9.89 30.32 6.83
C LEU A 208 9.47 28.89 7.19
N LEU A 209 10.34 28.13 7.88
CA LEU A 209 10.03 26.74 8.27
C LEU A 209 8.74 26.60 9.08
N PRO A 210 8.39 27.52 10.02
CA PRO A 210 7.13 27.42 10.76
C PRO A 210 5.87 27.55 9.88
N TYR A 211 5.99 28.05 8.65
CA TYR A 211 4.86 28.25 7.74
C TYR A 211 4.79 27.21 6.62
N VAL A 212 5.74 26.26 6.55
CA VAL A 212 5.82 25.30 5.45
C VAL A 212 4.56 24.45 5.33
N ALA A 213 3.95 24.07 6.47
CA ALA A 213 2.72 23.28 6.48
C ALA A 213 1.55 24.03 5.80
N GLU A 214 1.47 25.35 6.00
CA GLU A 214 0.40 26.20 5.45
C GLU A 214 0.47 26.35 3.93
N VAL A 215 1.67 26.27 3.34
CA VAL A 215 1.88 26.47 1.90
C VAL A 215 2.14 25.18 1.13
N SER A 216 2.47 24.09 1.82
CA SER A 216 2.88 22.82 1.21
C SER A 216 1.89 22.27 0.19
N ASP A 217 0.60 22.16 0.51
CA ASP A 217 -0.40 21.60 -0.41
C ASP A 217 -0.48 22.38 -1.73
N GLY A 218 -0.52 23.71 -1.64
CA GLY A 218 -0.56 24.54 -2.83
C GLY A 218 0.72 24.46 -3.65
N LEU A 219 1.91 24.39 -3.01
CA LEU A 219 3.18 24.17 -3.71
C LEU A 219 3.22 22.82 -4.43
N PHE A 220 2.75 21.73 -3.79
CA PHE A 220 2.67 20.42 -4.46
C PHE A 220 1.75 20.47 -5.67
N ARG A 221 0.60 21.15 -5.60
CA ARG A 221 -0.29 21.37 -6.77
C ARG A 221 0.39 22.16 -7.88
N MET A 222 1.32 23.06 -7.59
CA MET A 222 2.08 23.81 -8.60
C MET A 222 3.08 22.93 -9.37
N LEU A 223 3.44 21.74 -8.86
CA LEU A 223 4.25 20.77 -9.61
C LEU A 223 3.49 20.19 -10.82
N ALA A 224 2.17 20.35 -10.86
CA ALA A 224 1.32 19.98 -11.99
C ALA A 224 1.13 21.12 -13.00
N ASP A 225 1.79 22.28 -12.83
CA ASP A 225 1.59 23.44 -13.70
C ASP A 225 1.97 23.13 -15.16
N GLY A 226 1.26 23.73 -16.11
CA GLY A 226 1.55 23.54 -17.54
C GLY A 226 2.92 24.09 -17.95
N GLN A 227 3.44 25.12 -17.27
CA GLN A 227 4.71 25.76 -17.57
C GLN A 227 5.89 25.06 -16.86
N PRO A 228 6.88 24.51 -17.60
CA PRO A 228 8.05 23.86 -17.00
C PRO A 228 8.80 24.75 -16.01
N ALA A 229 8.98 26.02 -16.36
CA ALA A 229 9.67 26.98 -15.50
C ALA A 229 8.99 27.19 -14.13
N VAL A 230 7.67 26.98 -14.01
CA VAL A 230 6.99 27.03 -12.71
C VAL A 230 7.30 25.77 -11.92
N ARG A 231 7.24 24.60 -12.57
CA ARG A 231 7.55 23.32 -11.93
C ARG A 231 8.99 23.26 -11.42
N ASP A 232 9.96 23.68 -12.23
CA ASP A 232 11.40 23.63 -11.89
C ASP A 232 11.73 24.49 -10.65
N VAL A 233 11.18 25.71 -10.60
CA VAL A 233 11.37 26.63 -9.46
C VAL A 233 10.62 26.12 -8.23
N THR A 234 9.43 25.53 -8.40
CA THR A 234 8.65 24.94 -7.29
C THR A 234 9.36 23.73 -6.69
N GLU A 235 9.89 22.83 -7.52
CA GLU A 235 10.69 21.69 -7.09
C GLU A 235 11.93 22.16 -6.32
N THR A 236 12.63 23.17 -6.83
CA THR A 236 13.79 23.76 -6.14
C THR A 236 13.40 24.33 -4.77
N LEU A 237 12.29 25.07 -4.68
CA LEU A 237 11.79 25.63 -3.43
C LEU A 237 11.43 24.54 -2.41
N LEU A 238 10.71 23.49 -2.85
CA LEU A 238 10.39 22.35 -1.99
C LEU A 238 11.66 21.64 -1.50
N GLY A 239 12.65 21.44 -2.38
CA GLY A 239 13.95 20.88 -1.99
C GLY A 239 14.66 21.72 -0.92
N GLN A 240 14.61 23.05 -1.02
CA GLN A 240 15.18 23.95 -0.02
C GLN A 240 14.42 23.90 1.31
N PHE A 241 13.09 23.83 1.30
CA PHE A 241 12.30 23.64 2.52
C PHE A 241 12.70 22.33 3.21
N LEU A 242 12.78 21.23 2.45
CA LEU A 242 13.17 19.93 2.99
C LEU A 242 14.59 19.96 3.58
N GLN A 243 15.54 20.60 2.90
CA GLN A 243 16.89 20.80 3.43
C GLN A 243 16.91 21.65 4.70
N GLY A 244 16.06 22.69 4.77
CA GLY A 244 15.89 23.50 5.96
C GLY A 244 15.34 22.70 7.14
N ILE A 245 14.35 21.85 6.91
CA ILE A 245 13.79 20.92 7.91
C ILE A 245 14.85 19.93 8.37
N HIS A 246 15.64 19.36 7.46
CA HIS A 246 16.75 18.47 7.80
C HIS A 246 17.77 19.17 8.73
N ASN A 247 18.07 20.44 8.47
CA ASN A 247 19.04 21.21 9.25
C ASN A 247 18.49 21.66 10.62
N LYS A 248 17.18 21.91 10.72
CA LYS A 248 16.51 22.36 11.96
C LYS A 248 15.19 21.59 12.16
N PRO A 249 15.22 20.31 12.53
CA PRO A 249 14.02 19.48 12.65
C PRO A 249 13.00 19.99 13.68
N GLU A 250 13.49 20.68 14.71
CA GLU A 250 12.70 21.31 15.78
C GLU A 250 11.86 22.51 15.31
N ALA A 251 12.09 23.02 14.09
CA ALA A 251 11.32 24.12 13.54
C ALA A 251 9.87 23.75 13.20
N LEU A 252 9.56 22.46 13.07
CA LEU A 252 8.19 21.96 12.84
C LEU A 252 7.59 21.48 14.15
N SER A 253 6.42 22.03 14.48
CA SER A 253 5.61 21.54 15.58
C SER A 253 5.04 20.14 15.28
N PRO A 254 4.61 19.38 16.30
CA PRO A 254 3.89 18.12 16.08
C PRO A 254 2.64 18.27 15.20
N GLU A 255 1.91 19.38 15.33
CA GLU A 255 0.72 19.72 14.56
C GLU A 255 1.08 19.97 13.09
N ASP A 256 2.12 20.77 12.83
CA ASP A 256 2.61 21.03 11.47
C ASP A 256 3.06 19.73 10.80
N ARG A 257 3.77 18.88 11.54
CA ARG A 257 4.20 17.57 11.02
C ARG A 257 3.02 16.69 10.64
N SER A 258 1.96 16.67 11.45
CA SER A 258 0.72 15.94 11.14
C SER A 258 0.07 16.47 9.86
N GLN A 259 -0.08 17.79 9.75
CA GLN A 259 -0.63 18.43 8.55
C GLN A 259 0.20 18.10 7.31
N MET A 260 1.52 18.18 7.42
CA MET A 260 2.42 17.86 6.31
C MET A 260 2.32 16.40 5.88
N VAL A 261 2.26 15.46 6.82
CA VAL A 261 2.06 14.04 6.47
C VAL A 261 0.73 13.82 5.74
N SER A 262 -0.32 14.53 6.14
CA SER A 262 -1.62 14.51 5.43
C SER A 262 -1.51 15.05 3.99
N VAL A 263 -0.79 16.17 3.81
CA VAL A 263 -0.50 16.72 2.47
C VAL A 263 0.30 15.71 1.63
N LEU A 264 1.36 15.14 2.18
CA LEU A 264 2.18 14.15 1.47
C LEU A 264 1.37 12.91 1.07
N LEU A 265 0.45 12.43 1.93
CA LEU A 265 -0.47 11.36 1.58
C LEU A 265 -1.34 11.72 0.38
N ALA A 266 -1.93 12.92 0.38
CA ALA A 266 -2.79 13.38 -0.70
C ALA A 266 -2.04 13.41 -2.05
N HIS A 267 -0.77 13.84 -2.04
CA HIS A 267 0.06 13.92 -3.24
C HIS A 267 0.79 12.63 -3.61
N ALA A 268 0.78 11.59 -2.77
CA ALA A 268 1.43 10.30 -3.03
C ALA A 268 0.51 9.28 -3.74
N HIS A 269 -0.77 9.60 -3.93
CA HIS A 269 -1.76 8.71 -4.55
C HIS A 269 -1.40 8.37 -6.01
N GLU A 270 -1.86 7.22 -6.51
CA GLU A 270 -1.50 6.75 -7.85
C GLU A 270 -2.02 7.65 -8.99
N ASP A 271 -3.11 8.38 -8.72
CA ASP A 271 -3.77 9.30 -9.65
C ASP A 271 -3.08 10.67 -9.72
N GLU A 272 -2.13 10.96 -8.83
CA GLU A 272 -1.45 12.26 -8.80
C GLU A 272 -0.36 12.37 -9.87
N PRO A 273 -0.04 13.61 -10.31
CA PRO A 273 0.99 13.83 -11.32
C PRO A 273 2.34 13.21 -10.94
N PRO A 274 3.09 12.61 -11.89
CA PRO A 274 4.29 11.82 -11.58
C PRO A 274 5.34 12.57 -10.75
N LEU A 275 5.57 13.85 -11.05
CA LEU A 275 6.54 14.68 -10.31
C LEU A 275 6.09 14.94 -8.86
N GLY A 276 4.81 15.27 -8.66
CA GLY A 276 4.21 15.47 -7.34
C GLY A 276 4.29 14.21 -6.48
N ARG A 277 3.86 13.08 -7.06
CA ARG A 277 3.92 11.76 -6.44
C ARG A 277 5.34 11.36 -6.04
N LYS A 278 6.31 11.57 -6.94
CA LYS A 278 7.73 11.29 -6.67
C LYS A 278 8.26 12.14 -5.51
N LEU A 279 8.03 13.45 -5.54
CA LEU A 279 8.50 14.35 -4.49
C LEU A 279 7.81 14.06 -3.15
N ALA A 280 6.52 13.71 -3.15
CA ALA A 280 5.81 13.36 -1.93
C ALA A 280 6.45 12.15 -1.23
N LEU A 281 6.75 11.09 -1.99
CA LEU A 281 7.42 9.90 -1.45
C LEU A 281 8.88 10.16 -1.03
N ILE A 282 9.59 11.06 -1.71
CA ILE A 282 10.94 11.52 -1.27
C ILE A 282 10.83 12.24 0.08
N TRP A 283 9.88 13.16 0.22
CA TRP A 283 9.65 13.87 1.48
C TRP A 283 9.26 12.90 2.60
N MET A 284 8.43 11.89 2.31
CA MET A 284 8.10 10.85 3.29
C MET A 284 9.33 10.05 3.74
N ASP A 285 10.22 9.67 2.81
CA ASP A 285 11.51 8.99 3.10
C ASP A 285 12.42 9.85 3.98
N GLU A 286 12.52 11.15 3.70
CA GLU A 286 13.31 12.06 4.52
C GLU A 286 12.69 12.29 5.90
N PHE A 287 11.36 12.49 5.97
CA PHE A 287 10.65 12.71 7.23
C PHE A 287 10.83 11.54 8.20
N ILE A 288 10.76 10.30 7.70
CA ILE A 288 10.94 9.14 8.56
C ILE A 288 12.38 8.99 9.06
N ARG A 289 13.39 9.38 8.26
CA ARG A 289 14.80 9.39 8.67
C ARG A 289 15.10 10.47 9.71
N ILE A 290 14.52 11.66 9.53
CA ILE A 290 14.70 12.82 10.41
C ILE A 290 14.01 12.58 11.76
N TYR A 291 12.74 12.18 11.74
CA TYR A 291 11.89 12.13 12.94
C TYR A 291 11.81 10.75 13.60
N LYS A 292 12.19 9.66 12.90
CA LYS A 292 12.30 8.29 13.43
C LYS A 292 11.02 7.87 14.18
N GLU A 293 11.14 7.42 15.43
CA GLU A 293 10.03 6.94 16.27
C GLU A 293 8.88 7.95 16.40
N LYS A 294 9.14 9.25 16.26
CA LYS A 294 8.09 10.28 16.25
C LYS A 294 7.13 10.16 15.07
N MET A 295 7.45 9.32 14.08
CA MET A 295 6.62 9.02 12.92
C MET A 295 5.69 7.82 13.12
N LEU A 296 5.87 7.02 14.17
CA LEU A 296 5.03 5.84 14.44
C LEU A 296 3.52 6.15 14.52
N PRO A 297 3.07 7.29 15.08
CA PRO A 297 1.64 7.64 15.06
C PRO A 297 1.04 7.81 13.65
N TYR A 298 1.89 8.01 12.63
CA TYR A 298 1.48 8.20 11.24
C TYR A 298 1.69 6.96 10.37
N LEU A 299 2.03 5.82 10.97
CA LEU A 299 2.39 4.59 10.25
C LEU A 299 1.28 4.13 9.28
N SER A 300 0.00 4.19 9.69
CA SER A 300 -1.12 3.85 8.81
C SER A 300 -1.20 4.76 7.57
N THR A 301 -0.90 6.05 7.73
CA THR A 301 -0.85 7.03 6.63
C THR A 301 0.30 6.72 5.68
N TYR A 302 1.48 6.42 6.24
CA TYR A 302 2.64 6.00 5.46
C TYR A 302 2.38 4.75 4.64
N LEU A 303 1.80 3.71 5.26
CA LEU A 303 1.44 2.48 4.57
C LEU A 303 0.43 2.73 3.44
N THR A 304 -0.54 3.62 3.66
CA THR A 304 -1.54 3.97 2.63
C THR A 304 -0.90 4.60 1.39
N ALA A 305 0.11 5.45 1.58
CA ALA A 305 0.85 6.08 0.47
C ALA A 305 1.82 5.12 -0.24
N VAL A 306 2.50 4.27 0.55
CA VAL A 306 3.65 3.50 0.08
C VAL A 306 3.25 2.17 -0.57
N LEU A 307 2.33 1.42 0.04
CA LEU A 307 1.96 0.06 -0.39
C LEU A 307 1.51 -0.04 -1.85
N PRO A 308 0.71 0.89 -2.41
CA PRO A 308 0.33 0.86 -3.83
C PRO A 308 1.51 1.04 -4.78
N SER A 309 2.58 1.69 -4.32
CA SER A 309 3.69 2.21 -5.13
C SER A 309 4.95 1.34 -5.11
N LEU A 310 4.88 0.14 -4.51
CA LEU A 310 6.05 -0.72 -4.28
C LEU A 310 6.63 -1.36 -5.55
N ASP A 311 5.87 -1.43 -6.64
CA ASP A 311 6.33 -1.94 -7.93
C ASP A 311 7.21 -0.94 -8.69
N CYS A 312 7.16 0.35 -8.35
CA CYS A 312 7.84 1.40 -9.08
C CYS A 312 9.23 1.73 -8.48
N GLU A 313 10.30 1.37 -9.19
CA GLU A 313 11.69 1.59 -8.72
C GLU A 313 12.12 3.07 -8.70
N ASP A 314 11.51 3.90 -9.57
CA ASP A 314 11.79 5.34 -9.63
C ASP A 314 11.25 6.11 -8.41
N LEU A 315 10.36 5.48 -7.64
CA LEU A 315 9.79 6.02 -6.42
C LEU A 315 10.55 5.50 -5.19
N LYS A 316 10.59 6.32 -4.13
CA LYS A 316 11.19 5.92 -2.85
C LYS A 316 10.34 4.93 -2.04
N ALA A 317 9.23 4.42 -2.59
CA ALA A 317 8.28 3.57 -1.87
C ALA A 317 8.93 2.35 -1.19
N LYS A 318 9.74 1.56 -1.91
CA LYS A 318 10.46 0.40 -1.32
C LYS A 318 11.38 0.83 -0.16
N SER A 319 12.15 1.91 -0.36
CA SER A 319 13.03 2.47 0.66
C SER A 319 12.27 2.89 1.93
N VAL A 320 11.13 3.57 1.76
CA VAL A 320 10.27 3.98 2.86
C VAL A 320 9.72 2.75 3.59
N ASN A 321 9.21 1.76 2.85
CA ASN A 321 8.69 0.51 3.40
C ASN A 321 9.72 -0.22 4.26
N ASP A 322 10.93 -0.39 3.73
CA ASP A 322 12.00 -1.12 4.41
C ASP A 322 12.45 -0.39 5.68
N TYR A 323 12.54 0.95 5.63
CA TYR A 323 12.89 1.75 6.80
C TYR A 323 11.78 1.72 7.87
N LEU A 324 10.51 1.78 7.47
CA LEU A 324 9.37 1.64 8.38
C LEU A 324 9.41 0.28 9.12
N LEU A 325 9.70 -0.82 8.41
CA LEU A 325 9.84 -2.14 9.03
C LEU A 325 11.00 -2.17 10.04
N LEU A 326 12.15 -1.59 9.69
CA LEU A 326 13.32 -1.50 10.58
C LEU A 326 13.07 -0.63 11.82
N LEU A 327 12.19 0.37 11.71
CA LEU A 327 11.88 1.29 12.81
C LEU A 327 11.08 0.61 13.93
N ILE A 328 10.32 -0.45 13.60
CA ILE A 328 9.49 -1.16 14.58
C ILE A 328 10.24 -2.37 15.13
N ASP A 329 10.41 -2.37 16.44
CA ASP A 329 11.02 -3.45 17.22
C ASP A 329 10.16 -3.84 18.44
N MET A 330 10.67 -4.75 19.28
CA MET A 330 9.98 -5.19 20.51
C MET A 330 9.76 -4.07 21.55
N ASN A 331 10.50 -2.96 21.46
CA ASN A 331 10.45 -1.85 22.43
C ASN A 331 9.55 -0.70 21.95
N SER A 332 9.17 -0.74 20.68
CA SER A 332 8.34 0.27 20.02
C SER A 332 6.98 0.36 20.69
N LYS A 333 6.50 1.59 20.88
CA LYS A 333 5.20 1.88 21.51
C LYS A 333 4.24 2.40 20.46
N ILE A 334 3.32 1.55 20.04
CA ILE A 334 2.18 1.91 19.20
C ILE A 334 0.94 1.80 20.10
N ASP A 335 0.10 2.84 20.09
CA ASP A 335 -1.18 2.82 20.81
C ASP A 335 -2.21 1.96 20.07
N GLU A 336 -3.25 1.54 20.79
CA GLU A 336 -4.27 0.62 20.29
C GLU A 336 -5.03 1.18 19.07
N GLN A 337 -5.30 2.50 19.05
CA GLN A 337 -6.00 3.13 17.93
C GLN A 337 -5.13 3.14 16.67
N THR A 338 -3.85 3.49 16.81
CA THR A 338 -2.90 3.44 15.70
C THR A 338 -2.73 2.02 15.17
N MET A 339 -2.65 1.01 16.04
CA MET A 339 -2.60 -0.41 15.64
C MET A 339 -3.85 -0.81 14.84
N ALA A 340 -5.04 -0.40 15.28
CA ALA A 340 -6.28 -0.68 14.57
C ALA A 340 -6.29 -0.09 13.15
N CYS A 341 -5.83 1.16 13.00
CA CYS A 341 -5.69 1.82 11.69
C CYS A 341 -4.65 1.12 10.80
N ILE A 342 -3.52 0.66 11.36
CA ILE A 342 -2.51 -0.10 10.61
C ILE A 342 -3.12 -1.39 10.06
N VAL A 343 -3.79 -2.16 10.91
CA VAL A 343 -4.44 -3.41 10.50
C VAL A 343 -5.49 -3.15 9.42
N GLU A 344 -6.31 -2.10 9.55
CA GLU A 344 -7.28 -1.74 8.52
C GLU A 344 -6.64 -1.48 7.15
N VAL A 345 -5.53 -0.73 7.12
CA VAL A 345 -4.78 -0.47 5.88
C VAL A 345 -4.18 -1.76 5.32
N LEU A 346 -3.55 -2.59 6.15
CA LEU A 346 -2.98 -3.87 5.71
C LEU A 346 -4.05 -4.80 5.12
N LEU A 347 -5.21 -4.94 5.78
CA LEU A 347 -6.31 -5.77 5.28
C LEU A 347 -6.94 -5.22 4.01
N LYS A 348 -6.91 -3.89 3.79
CA LYS A 348 -7.33 -3.29 2.51
C LYS A 348 -6.39 -3.70 1.36
N PHE A 349 -5.08 -3.80 1.61
CA PHE A 349 -4.07 -4.04 0.57
C PHE A 349 -3.65 -5.50 0.40
N VAL A 350 -4.06 -6.41 1.27
CA VAL A 350 -3.75 -7.85 1.14
C VAL A 350 -4.33 -8.49 -0.13
N GLY A 351 -5.45 -7.97 -0.64
CA GLY A 351 -6.05 -8.38 -1.92
C GLY A 351 -5.73 -7.46 -3.08
N TYR A 352 -4.70 -6.60 -2.97
CA TYR A 352 -4.38 -5.62 -4.00
C TYR A 352 -3.89 -6.27 -5.30
N GLY A 353 -4.14 -5.63 -6.45
CA GLY A 353 -3.84 -6.22 -7.77
C GLY A 353 -2.35 -6.53 -7.99
N LYS A 354 -1.45 -5.77 -7.36
CA LYS A 354 0.01 -5.90 -7.50
C LYS A 354 0.59 -6.93 -6.53
N GLN A 355 1.43 -7.84 -7.03
CA GLN A 355 2.02 -8.93 -6.25
C GLN A 355 2.94 -8.40 -5.14
N GLU A 356 3.78 -7.43 -5.45
CA GLU A 356 4.75 -6.81 -4.53
C GLU A 356 4.05 -6.20 -3.31
N THR A 357 2.88 -5.58 -3.53
CA THR A 357 2.05 -5.03 -2.46
C THR A 357 1.52 -6.12 -1.54
N ARG A 358 0.98 -7.22 -2.09
CA ARG A 358 0.45 -8.33 -1.28
C ARG A 358 1.55 -8.99 -0.45
N ILE A 359 2.72 -9.21 -1.05
CA ILE A 359 3.91 -9.72 -0.36
C ILE A 359 4.32 -8.80 0.79
N ALA A 360 4.41 -7.49 0.54
CA ALA A 360 4.77 -6.51 1.57
C ALA A 360 3.77 -6.50 2.72
N VAL A 361 2.47 -6.56 2.43
CA VAL A 361 1.41 -6.65 3.46
C VAL A 361 1.59 -7.89 4.34
N LEU A 362 1.82 -9.06 3.75
CA LEU A 362 2.06 -10.29 4.53
C LEU A 362 3.32 -10.18 5.39
N ASN A 363 4.40 -9.59 4.86
CA ASN A 363 5.62 -9.32 5.63
C ASN A 363 5.37 -8.34 6.78
N TRP A 364 4.52 -7.33 6.58
CA TRP A 364 4.09 -6.41 7.64
C TRP A 364 3.32 -7.12 8.75
N ILE A 365 2.31 -7.92 8.41
CA ILE A 365 1.54 -8.68 9.42
C ILE A 365 2.47 -9.64 10.17
N ARG A 366 3.38 -10.31 9.47
CA ARG A 366 4.38 -11.20 10.08
C ARG A 366 5.32 -10.46 11.02
N HIS A 367 5.83 -9.31 10.60
CA HIS A 367 6.71 -8.48 11.43
C HIS A 367 6.00 -8.02 12.70
N LEU A 368 4.77 -7.51 12.58
CA LEU A 368 3.95 -7.10 13.73
C LEU A 368 3.61 -8.27 14.65
N ASN A 369 3.37 -9.47 14.12
CA ASN A 369 3.13 -10.67 14.93
C ASN A 369 4.39 -11.09 15.71
N ALA A 370 5.57 -10.91 15.12
CA ALA A 370 6.84 -11.20 15.77
C ALA A 370 7.19 -10.15 16.84
N THR A 371 6.95 -8.87 16.56
CA THR A 371 7.35 -7.76 17.45
C THR A 371 6.33 -7.45 18.54
N MET A 372 5.04 -7.48 18.21
CA MET A 372 3.94 -7.00 19.04
C MET A 372 2.72 -7.96 19.02
N PRO A 373 2.91 -9.26 19.31
CA PRO A 373 1.87 -10.29 19.14
C PRO A 373 0.58 -10.00 19.92
N SER A 374 0.68 -9.47 21.14
CA SER A 374 -0.48 -9.19 22.00
C SER A 374 -1.38 -8.09 21.44
N GLN A 375 -0.80 -7.05 20.84
CA GLN A 375 -1.59 -5.97 20.23
C GLN A 375 -2.21 -6.42 18.92
N LEU A 376 -1.46 -7.15 18.08
CA LEU A 376 -2.00 -7.67 16.84
C LEU A 376 -3.12 -8.70 17.10
N PHE A 377 -3.03 -9.46 18.18
CA PHE A 377 -4.01 -10.48 18.55
C PHE A 377 -5.43 -9.93 18.71
N VAL A 378 -5.59 -8.71 19.25
CA VAL A 378 -6.90 -8.04 19.41
C VAL A 378 -7.64 -7.93 18.06
N HIS A 379 -6.90 -7.90 16.95
CA HIS A 379 -7.45 -7.82 15.60
C HIS A 379 -7.50 -9.16 14.86
N MET A 380 -7.13 -10.28 15.48
CA MET A 380 -7.05 -11.59 14.81
C MET A 380 -8.38 -12.09 14.27
N GLU A 381 -9.51 -11.72 14.88
CA GLU A 381 -10.84 -12.05 14.33
C GLU A 381 -11.07 -11.43 12.94
N ARG A 382 -10.44 -10.29 12.65
CA ARG A 382 -10.49 -9.63 11.34
C ARG A 382 -9.37 -10.12 10.41
N ILE A 383 -8.18 -10.35 10.95
CA ILE A 383 -7.00 -10.75 10.16
C ILE A 383 -7.15 -12.19 9.64
N PHE A 384 -7.52 -13.12 10.51
CA PHE A 384 -7.49 -14.55 10.21
C PHE A 384 -8.38 -14.97 9.02
N PRO A 385 -9.64 -14.50 8.88
CA PRO A 385 -10.46 -14.82 7.71
C PRO A 385 -9.86 -14.32 6.39
N VAL A 386 -9.16 -13.18 6.44
CA VAL A 386 -8.56 -12.55 5.25
C VAL A 386 -7.30 -13.29 4.82
N LEU A 387 -6.45 -13.72 5.78
CA LEU A 387 -5.32 -14.61 5.49
C LEU A 387 -5.82 -15.92 4.88
N LEU A 388 -6.86 -16.54 5.43
CA LEU A 388 -7.45 -17.74 4.82
C LEU A 388 -7.90 -17.51 3.37
N GLY A 389 -8.54 -16.38 3.06
CA GLY A 389 -8.86 -16.02 1.67
C GLY A 389 -7.62 -15.92 0.76
N THR A 390 -6.49 -15.50 1.33
CA THR A 390 -5.20 -15.34 0.63
C THR A 390 -4.57 -16.68 0.23
N LEU A 391 -4.97 -17.80 0.83
CA LEU A 391 -4.57 -19.14 0.37
C LEU A 391 -5.08 -19.50 -1.03
N SER A 392 -6.05 -18.73 -1.55
CA SER A 392 -6.55 -18.85 -2.92
C SER A 392 -5.84 -17.90 -3.90
N ASP A 393 -4.80 -17.18 -3.48
CA ASP A 393 -4.05 -16.27 -4.35
C ASP A 393 -3.47 -17.01 -5.55
N THR A 394 -3.37 -16.30 -6.68
CA THR A 394 -2.77 -16.80 -7.91
C THR A 394 -1.25 -16.98 -7.81
N SER A 395 -0.56 -16.21 -6.97
CA SER A 395 0.89 -16.26 -6.78
C SER A 395 1.28 -17.29 -5.72
N ASP A 396 2.13 -18.24 -6.11
CA ASP A 396 2.70 -19.23 -5.18
C ASP A 396 3.54 -18.57 -4.09
N GLU A 397 4.22 -17.46 -4.39
CA GLU A 397 5.04 -16.74 -3.39
C GLU A 397 4.17 -16.14 -2.28
N VAL A 398 3.04 -15.51 -2.65
CA VAL A 398 2.06 -14.95 -1.70
C VAL A 398 1.48 -16.07 -0.84
N LEU A 399 1.06 -17.18 -1.46
CA LEU A 399 0.56 -18.37 -0.77
C LEU A 399 1.57 -18.91 0.24
N LEU A 400 2.82 -19.10 -0.19
CA LEU A 400 3.86 -19.66 0.67
C LEU A 400 4.11 -18.74 1.86
N LEU A 401 4.25 -17.42 1.65
CA LEU A 401 4.42 -16.44 2.72
C LEU A 401 3.26 -16.46 3.72
N ASP A 402 2.02 -16.51 3.22
CA ASP A 402 0.83 -16.58 4.06
C ASP A 402 0.78 -17.88 4.88
N LEU A 403 1.15 -19.02 4.30
CA LEU A 403 1.25 -20.29 5.03
C LEU A 403 2.31 -20.26 6.14
N HIS A 404 3.45 -19.60 5.92
CA HIS A 404 4.44 -19.37 6.97
C HIS A 404 3.84 -18.53 8.10
N LEU A 405 3.16 -17.44 7.77
CA LEU A 405 2.51 -16.56 8.75
C LEU A 405 1.42 -17.30 9.56
N LEU A 406 0.52 -18.03 8.89
CA LEU A 406 -0.52 -18.82 9.54
C LEU A 406 0.08 -19.92 10.43
N SER A 407 1.17 -20.53 10.01
CA SER A 407 1.91 -21.52 10.82
C SER A 407 2.53 -20.88 12.06
N ASP A 408 3.16 -19.71 11.91
CA ASP A 408 3.72 -18.93 13.02
C ASP A 408 2.63 -18.57 14.03
N ILE A 409 1.47 -18.10 13.56
CA ILE A 409 0.29 -17.78 14.40
C ILE A 409 -0.24 -19.03 15.11
N CYS A 410 -0.28 -20.18 14.44
CA CYS A 410 -0.74 -21.43 15.06
C CYS A 410 0.21 -21.94 16.15
N GLN A 411 1.51 -21.67 16.03
CA GLN A 411 2.54 -22.12 16.97
C GLN A 411 2.72 -21.15 18.15
N SER A 412 2.84 -19.85 17.87
CA SER A 412 3.11 -18.80 18.87
C SER A 412 1.99 -18.64 19.91
N ASN A 413 0.77 -19.00 19.54
CA ASN A 413 -0.43 -18.81 20.36
C ASN A 413 -0.75 -20.00 21.29
N THR A 414 0.05 -21.07 21.28
CA THR A 414 -0.25 -22.32 22.01
C THR A 414 -0.25 -22.17 23.54
N GLU A 415 0.54 -21.25 24.09
CA GLU A 415 0.68 -21.07 25.55
C GLU A 415 0.09 -19.74 26.07
N ARG A 416 -0.26 -18.82 25.18
CA ARG A 416 -0.53 -17.42 25.54
C ARG A 416 -2.00 -17.03 25.51
N TYR A 417 -2.87 -17.81 24.84
CA TYR A 417 -4.24 -17.41 24.54
C TYR A 417 -5.21 -18.59 24.59
N ASP A 418 -6.38 -18.38 25.20
CA ASP A 418 -7.44 -19.39 25.33
C ASP A 418 -8.30 -19.40 24.07
N VAL A 419 -8.05 -20.35 23.16
CA VAL A 419 -8.87 -20.53 21.95
C VAL A 419 -10.10 -21.34 22.32
N ASP A 420 -11.26 -20.69 22.34
CA ASP A 420 -12.52 -21.36 22.68
C ASP A 420 -13.01 -22.30 21.57
N LEU A 421 -12.68 -23.59 21.72
CA LEU A 421 -13.12 -24.66 20.84
C LEU A 421 -14.62 -25.00 21.00
N SER A 422 -15.30 -24.49 22.04
CA SER A 422 -16.72 -24.77 22.28
C SER A 422 -17.63 -24.18 21.20
N SER A 423 -17.18 -23.08 20.57
CA SER A 423 -17.85 -22.42 19.44
C SER A 423 -18.10 -23.35 18.23
N PHE A 424 -17.26 -24.37 18.04
CA PHE A 424 -17.36 -25.31 16.91
C PHE A 424 -18.26 -26.54 17.19
N GLN A 425 -18.96 -26.55 18.34
CA GLN A 425 -19.87 -27.61 18.76
C GLN A 425 -19.25 -29.01 18.61
N LEU A 426 -17.98 -29.17 19.00
CA LEU A 426 -17.24 -30.42 18.89
C LEU A 426 -17.74 -31.42 19.94
N SER A 427 -17.95 -32.68 19.55
CA SER A 427 -18.34 -33.73 20.51
C SER A 427 -17.18 -34.05 21.45
N GLU A 428 -17.47 -34.55 22.66
CA GLU A 428 -16.43 -34.95 23.63
C GLU A 428 -15.44 -35.97 23.05
N ASP A 429 -15.92 -36.93 22.24
CA ASP A 429 -15.06 -37.90 21.58
C ASP A 429 -14.15 -37.25 20.52
N THR A 430 -14.67 -36.25 19.79
CA THR A 430 -13.86 -35.47 18.84
C THR A 430 -12.76 -34.69 19.56
N LEU A 431 -13.09 -34.02 20.66
CA LEU A 431 -12.12 -33.27 21.47
C LEU A 431 -11.04 -34.19 22.03
N LYS A 432 -11.42 -35.38 22.50
CA LYS A 432 -10.47 -36.39 22.97
C LYS A 432 -9.50 -36.84 21.87
N ASN A 433 -9.98 -37.05 20.65
CA ASN A 433 -9.14 -37.42 19.51
C ASN A 433 -8.26 -36.26 19.01
N LEU A 434 -8.65 -35.01 19.26
CA LEU A 434 -7.88 -33.80 18.95
C LEU A 434 -6.94 -33.35 20.07
N ALA A 435 -6.98 -33.97 21.26
CA ALA A 435 -6.16 -33.57 22.41
C ALA A 435 -4.64 -33.39 22.13
N PRO A 436 -4.00 -34.16 21.22
CA PRO A 436 -2.60 -33.93 20.86
C PRO A 436 -2.35 -32.70 19.96
N VAL A 437 -3.40 -32.12 19.38
CA VAL A 437 -3.34 -31.01 18.42
C VAL A 437 -3.59 -29.69 19.15
N SER A 438 -2.81 -28.65 18.84
CA SER A 438 -3.03 -27.34 19.46
C SER A 438 -4.41 -26.76 19.08
N PRO A 439 -5.12 -26.08 20.00
CA PRO A 439 -6.42 -25.46 19.70
C PRO A 439 -6.42 -24.51 18.50
N SER A 440 -5.34 -23.73 18.34
CA SER A 440 -5.14 -22.83 17.20
C SER A 440 -5.09 -23.58 15.86
N LEU A 441 -4.36 -24.71 15.83
CA LEU A 441 -4.31 -25.57 14.65
C LEU A 441 -5.66 -26.23 14.36
N VAL A 442 -6.44 -26.58 15.39
CA VAL A 442 -7.81 -27.07 15.20
C VAL A 442 -8.70 -26.00 14.56
N LYS A 443 -8.69 -24.77 15.07
CA LYS A 443 -9.44 -23.63 14.49
C LYS A 443 -9.04 -23.38 13.04
N PHE A 444 -7.74 -23.42 12.74
CA PHE A 444 -7.23 -23.31 11.38
C PHE A 444 -7.72 -24.46 10.48
N ALA A 445 -7.62 -25.70 10.95
CA ALA A 445 -8.04 -26.87 10.19
C ALA A 445 -9.55 -26.85 9.90
N VAL A 446 -10.39 -26.40 10.84
CA VAL A 446 -11.84 -26.20 10.60
C VAL A 446 -12.05 -25.20 9.47
N SER A 447 -11.40 -24.04 9.56
CA SER A 447 -11.58 -22.95 8.59
C SER A 447 -11.03 -23.31 7.21
N LEU A 448 -9.92 -24.05 7.16
CA LEU A 448 -9.35 -24.58 5.92
C LEU A 448 -10.28 -25.59 5.24
N LEU A 449 -10.91 -26.49 6.00
CA LEU A 449 -11.89 -27.43 5.47
C LEU A 449 -13.15 -26.70 4.99
N GLU A 450 -13.59 -25.65 5.68
CA GLU A 450 -14.70 -24.81 5.22
C GLU A 450 -14.40 -24.14 3.88
N MET A 451 -13.18 -23.61 3.70
CA MET A 451 -12.71 -23.05 2.44
C MET A 451 -12.70 -24.10 1.32
N PHE A 452 -12.11 -25.28 1.57
CA PHE A 452 -12.12 -26.36 0.59
C PHE A 452 -13.53 -26.86 0.26
N ARG A 453 -14.48 -26.75 1.20
CA ARG A 453 -15.89 -27.09 0.97
C ARG A 453 -16.56 -26.04 0.08
N ALA A 454 -16.29 -24.76 0.32
CA ALA A 454 -16.83 -23.65 -0.46
C ALA A 454 -16.29 -23.65 -1.89
N GLU A 455 -15.01 -23.98 -2.07
CA GLU A 455 -14.36 -24.01 -3.38
C GLU A 455 -13.62 -25.35 -3.61
N PRO A 456 -14.34 -26.39 -4.08
CA PRO A 456 -13.76 -27.74 -4.27
C PRO A 456 -12.60 -27.79 -5.27
N ALA A 457 -12.46 -26.80 -6.16
CA ALA A 457 -11.36 -26.72 -7.11
C ALA A 457 -10.00 -26.51 -6.41
N LEU A 458 -10.00 -25.92 -5.21
CA LEU A 458 -8.80 -25.74 -4.40
C LEU A 458 -8.20 -27.07 -3.93
N LEU A 459 -8.97 -28.16 -3.83
CA LEU A 459 -8.47 -29.49 -3.44
C LEU A 459 -7.57 -30.16 -4.49
N ASN A 460 -7.39 -29.54 -5.66
CA ASN A 460 -6.48 -30.03 -6.70
C ASN A 460 -5.03 -29.61 -6.37
N ASP A 461 -4.29 -29.06 -7.33
CA ASP A 461 -2.87 -28.76 -7.18
C ASP A 461 -2.59 -27.73 -6.06
N ARG A 462 -3.49 -26.75 -5.87
CA ARG A 462 -3.36 -25.73 -4.81
C ARG A 462 -3.44 -26.34 -3.41
N GLY A 463 -4.39 -27.24 -3.17
CA GLY A 463 -4.59 -27.94 -1.91
C GLY A 463 -3.44 -28.90 -1.62
N VAL A 464 -2.93 -29.59 -2.64
CA VAL A 464 -1.70 -30.38 -2.53
C VAL A 464 -0.53 -29.52 -2.05
N LEU A 465 -0.32 -28.34 -2.65
CA LEU A 465 0.73 -27.41 -2.24
C LEU A 465 0.53 -26.92 -0.80
N ILE A 466 -0.70 -26.54 -0.42
CA ILE A 466 -1.04 -26.11 0.95
C ILE A 466 -0.69 -27.20 1.97
N ILE A 467 -1.17 -28.43 1.78
CA ILE A 467 -0.92 -29.52 2.75
C ILE A 467 0.57 -29.85 2.84
N ARG A 468 1.26 -29.92 1.69
CA ARG A 468 2.71 -30.16 1.64
C ARG A 468 3.48 -29.12 2.43
N GLN A 469 3.18 -27.84 2.20
CA GLN A 469 3.85 -26.74 2.87
C GLN A 469 3.52 -26.71 4.37
N LEU A 470 2.27 -26.95 4.77
CA LEU A 470 1.93 -27.09 6.19
C LEU A 470 2.73 -28.21 6.86
N CYS A 471 2.88 -29.37 6.19
CA CYS A 471 3.70 -30.48 6.69
C CYS A 471 5.21 -30.18 6.73
N LEU A 472 5.68 -29.14 6.04
CA LEU A 472 7.05 -28.64 6.19
C LEU A 472 7.19 -27.69 7.38
N LEU A 473 6.15 -26.92 7.67
CA LEU A 473 6.17 -25.85 8.68
C LEU A 473 5.75 -26.31 10.07
N MET A 474 4.97 -27.39 10.16
CA MET A 474 4.40 -27.93 11.39
C MET A 474 4.46 -29.46 11.40
N GLU A 475 4.22 -30.06 12.57
CA GLU A 475 4.24 -31.51 12.75
C GLU A 475 3.19 -32.22 11.85
N PRO A 476 3.60 -33.05 10.87
CA PRO A 476 2.67 -33.69 9.93
C PRO A 476 1.62 -34.56 10.61
N ALA A 477 1.99 -35.23 11.71
CA ALA A 477 1.08 -36.05 12.50
C ALA A 477 -0.10 -35.23 13.05
N HIS A 478 0.13 -33.99 13.48
CA HIS A 478 -0.93 -33.12 13.99
C HIS A 478 -1.84 -32.61 12.87
N ILE A 479 -1.29 -32.27 11.71
CA ILE A 479 -2.08 -31.86 10.53
C ILE A 479 -3.00 -32.99 10.07
N TYR A 480 -2.44 -34.19 9.85
CA TYR A 480 -3.23 -35.34 9.41
C TYR A 480 -4.29 -35.73 10.45
N ARG A 481 -3.95 -35.70 11.75
CA ARG A 481 -4.91 -35.94 12.82
C ARG A 481 -6.04 -34.91 12.80
N ALA A 482 -5.71 -33.61 12.76
CA ALA A 482 -6.70 -32.54 12.75
C ALA A 482 -7.68 -32.67 11.58
N LEU A 483 -7.14 -32.78 10.36
CA LEU A 483 -7.95 -32.90 9.15
C LEU A 483 -8.80 -34.18 9.15
N CYS A 484 -8.24 -35.33 9.53
CA CYS A 484 -9.00 -36.59 9.51
C CYS A 484 -10.11 -36.62 10.58
N VAL A 485 -9.84 -36.14 11.79
CA VAL A 485 -10.88 -36.10 12.85
C VAL A 485 -12.02 -35.15 12.46
N LEU A 486 -11.70 -33.99 11.86
CA LEU A 486 -12.71 -33.04 11.43
C LEU A 486 -13.50 -33.53 10.22
N LEU A 487 -12.83 -34.17 9.24
CA LEU A 487 -13.49 -34.78 8.08
C LEU A 487 -14.50 -35.87 8.46
N LEU A 488 -14.30 -36.58 9.57
CA LEU A 488 -15.28 -37.56 10.06
C LEU A 488 -16.62 -36.95 10.49
N ARG A 489 -16.66 -35.63 10.74
CA ARG A 489 -17.90 -34.90 11.06
C ARG A 489 -18.64 -34.41 9.81
N GLU A 490 -18.01 -34.47 8.64
CA GLU A 490 -18.59 -33.96 7.41
C GLU A 490 -19.81 -34.76 6.97
N GLN A 491 -20.79 -34.04 6.44
CA GLN A 491 -22.01 -34.66 5.89
C GLN A 491 -21.83 -35.05 4.41
N SER A 492 -21.05 -34.25 3.67
CA SER A 492 -20.82 -34.44 2.23
C SER A 492 -19.79 -35.54 1.97
N ILE A 493 -20.28 -36.71 1.56
CA ILE A 493 -19.42 -37.87 1.25
C ILE A 493 -18.44 -37.53 0.11
N THR A 494 -18.89 -36.79 -0.91
CA THR A 494 -18.03 -36.37 -2.02
C THR A 494 -16.87 -35.49 -1.58
N PHE A 495 -17.10 -34.61 -0.59
CA PHE A 495 -16.06 -33.75 -0.06
C PHE A 495 -15.01 -34.57 0.71
N ILE A 496 -15.46 -35.45 1.62
CA ILE A 496 -14.57 -36.38 2.35
C ILE A 496 -13.73 -37.18 1.35
N GLN A 497 -14.38 -37.71 0.32
CA GLN A 497 -13.74 -38.49 -0.72
C GLN A 497 -12.63 -37.72 -1.44
N ASN A 498 -12.86 -36.47 -1.83
CA ASN A 498 -11.86 -35.66 -2.51
C ASN A 498 -10.71 -35.27 -1.58
N ALA A 499 -11.01 -34.86 -0.35
CA ALA A 499 -10.01 -34.53 0.66
C ALA A 499 -9.11 -35.73 1.02
N VAL A 500 -9.71 -36.92 1.21
CA VAL A 500 -8.95 -38.16 1.45
C VAL A 500 -8.06 -38.51 0.27
N SER A 501 -8.55 -38.37 -0.97
CA SER A 501 -7.75 -38.63 -2.17
C SER A 501 -6.52 -37.71 -2.24
N MET A 502 -6.69 -36.42 -1.94
CA MET A 502 -5.59 -35.45 -1.86
C MET A 502 -4.59 -35.83 -0.77
N LEU A 503 -5.06 -36.08 0.46
CA LEU A 503 -4.20 -36.45 1.60
C LEU A 503 -3.44 -37.76 1.36
N HIS A 504 -4.06 -38.73 0.71
CA HIS A 504 -3.43 -39.98 0.30
C HIS A 504 -2.33 -39.76 -0.74
N GLY A 505 -2.62 -38.98 -1.78
CA GLY A 505 -1.64 -38.60 -2.80
C GLY A 505 -0.43 -37.91 -2.17
N VAL A 506 -0.66 -36.93 -1.30
CA VAL A 506 0.40 -36.22 -0.56
C VAL A 506 1.21 -37.18 0.30
N LEU A 507 0.57 -38.04 1.10
CA LEU A 507 1.26 -38.94 2.03
C LEU A 507 2.26 -39.86 1.31
N LEU A 508 1.86 -40.39 0.15
CA LEU A 508 2.63 -41.38 -0.58
C LEU A 508 3.64 -40.78 -1.59
N THR A 509 3.54 -39.50 -1.93
CA THR A 509 4.44 -38.87 -2.93
C THR A 509 5.38 -37.83 -2.34
N ALA A 510 4.95 -37.08 -1.33
CA ALA A 510 5.71 -35.96 -0.82
C ALA A 510 6.88 -36.40 0.07
N THR A 511 8.04 -35.82 -0.18
CA THR A 511 9.32 -36.18 0.43
C THR A 511 9.37 -35.86 1.93
N GLU A 512 8.78 -34.73 2.30
CA GLU A 512 8.71 -34.16 3.64
C GLU A 512 7.92 -35.02 4.64
N LEU A 513 7.01 -35.88 4.16
CA LEU A 513 6.24 -36.80 5.02
C LEU A 513 6.98 -38.10 5.34
N PHE A 514 8.30 -38.17 5.12
CA PHE A 514 9.09 -39.35 5.45
C PHE A 514 8.92 -39.78 6.92
N ILE A 515 8.98 -38.84 7.86
CA ILE A 515 8.84 -39.11 9.31
C ILE A 515 7.45 -39.68 9.61
N LEU A 516 6.39 -39.06 9.07
CA LEU A 516 5.02 -39.54 9.25
C LEU A 516 4.82 -40.94 8.67
N ARG A 517 5.38 -41.21 7.49
CA ARG A 517 5.33 -42.54 6.86
C ARG A 517 6.01 -43.59 7.73
N ASP A 518 7.18 -43.27 8.29
CA ASP A 518 7.90 -44.17 9.21
C ASP A 518 7.10 -44.40 10.51
N GLN A 519 6.48 -43.37 11.07
CA GLN A 519 5.61 -43.46 12.24
C GLN A 519 4.39 -44.36 11.99
N LEU A 520 3.69 -44.17 10.88
CA LEU A 520 2.54 -44.99 10.47
C LEU A 520 2.92 -46.43 10.10
N ARG A 521 4.18 -46.67 9.74
CA ARG A 521 4.71 -48.01 9.47
C ARG A 521 5.12 -48.74 10.74
N LYS A 522 5.91 -48.10 11.60
CA LYS A 522 6.42 -48.73 12.83
C LYS A 522 5.33 -48.92 13.87
N LEU A 523 4.36 -47.99 13.95
CA LEU A 523 3.28 -47.99 14.94
C LEU A 523 3.82 -48.16 16.38
N GLU A 524 4.85 -47.36 16.69
CA GLU A 524 5.49 -47.34 18.00
C GLU A 524 4.79 -46.30 18.90
N GLY A 525 4.33 -46.74 20.07
CA GLY A 525 3.63 -45.89 21.04
C GLY A 525 2.12 -45.75 20.79
N LYS A 526 1.41 -45.30 21.84
CA LYS A 526 -0.05 -45.14 21.81
C LYS A 526 -0.50 -44.05 20.82
N ASP A 527 0.28 -42.99 20.67
CA ASP A 527 -0.09 -41.86 19.81
C ASP A 527 -0.02 -42.20 18.32
N SER A 528 0.98 -42.99 17.91
CA SER A 528 1.11 -43.49 16.53
C SER A 528 -0.01 -44.46 16.17
N ILE A 529 -0.39 -45.34 17.11
CA ILE A 529 -1.53 -46.25 16.96
C ILE A 529 -2.84 -45.45 16.84
N SER A 530 -3.07 -44.49 17.75
CA SER A 530 -4.23 -43.61 17.70
C SER A 530 -4.32 -42.81 16.40
N LEU A 531 -3.18 -42.31 15.90
CA LEU A 531 -3.13 -41.60 14.63
C LEU A 531 -3.51 -42.53 13.48
N PHE A 532 -2.93 -43.73 13.43
CA PHE A 532 -3.26 -44.72 12.41
C PHE A 532 -4.76 -45.07 12.42
N GLU A 533 -5.34 -45.33 13.59
CA GLU A 533 -6.78 -45.60 13.75
C GLU A 533 -7.64 -44.44 13.25
N CYS A 534 -7.24 -43.20 13.54
CA CYS A 534 -7.92 -41.99 13.07
C CYS A 534 -7.90 -41.89 11.53
N VAL A 535 -6.71 -42.00 10.93
CA VAL A 535 -6.54 -41.95 9.47
C VAL A 535 -7.31 -43.08 8.81
N PHE A 536 -7.25 -44.30 9.37
CA PHE A 536 -7.98 -45.47 8.87
C PHE A 536 -9.50 -45.20 8.81
N ARG A 537 -10.10 -44.71 9.90
CA ARG A 537 -11.55 -44.41 9.96
C ARG A 537 -11.96 -43.38 8.92
N CYS A 538 -11.18 -42.30 8.76
CA CYS A 538 -11.44 -41.28 7.76
C CYS A 538 -11.32 -41.83 6.33
N TRP A 539 -10.32 -42.69 6.08
CA TRP A 539 -10.03 -43.19 4.74
C TRP A 539 -10.95 -44.32 4.29
N CYS A 540 -11.82 -44.85 5.17
CA CYS A 540 -12.86 -45.81 4.82
C CYS A 540 -13.79 -45.33 3.69
N TYR A 541 -13.94 -44.02 3.49
CA TYR A 541 -14.74 -43.44 2.41
C TYR A 541 -14.08 -43.52 1.02
N ARG A 542 -12.77 -43.82 0.95
CA ARG A 542 -11.97 -44.08 -0.26
C ARG A 542 -11.19 -45.39 -0.11
N PRO A 543 -11.78 -46.54 -0.47
CA PRO A 543 -11.19 -47.86 -0.23
C PRO A 543 -9.78 -48.06 -0.83
N ILE A 544 -9.48 -47.45 -1.98
CA ILE A 544 -8.14 -47.55 -2.59
C ILE A 544 -7.10 -46.78 -1.79
N ALA A 545 -7.45 -45.60 -1.26
CA ALA A 545 -6.58 -44.86 -0.35
C ALA A 545 -6.34 -45.64 0.96
N LEU A 546 -7.39 -46.26 1.51
CA LEU A 546 -7.29 -47.12 2.68
C LEU A 546 -6.37 -48.34 2.41
N LEU A 547 -6.52 -48.96 1.23
CA LEU A 547 -5.62 -50.03 0.81
C LEU A 547 -4.17 -49.55 0.75
N GLY A 548 -3.92 -48.35 0.20
CA GLY A 548 -2.63 -47.68 0.21
C GLY A 548 -2.06 -47.48 1.61
N LEU A 549 -2.88 -47.09 2.60
CA LEU A 549 -2.48 -46.97 4.01
C LEU A 549 -2.06 -48.32 4.61
N CYS A 550 -2.79 -49.39 4.31
CA CYS A 550 -2.45 -50.74 4.80
C CYS A 550 -1.17 -51.28 4.16
N LEU A 551 -0.94 -50.99 2.88
CA LEU A 551 0.33 -51.30 2.19
C LEU A 551 1.50 -50.51 2.79
N LEU A 552 1.32 -49.21 2.99
CA LEU A 552 2.32 -48.34 3.62
C LEU A 552 2.68 -48.84 5.02
N SER A 553 1.68 -49.21 5.82
CA SER A 553 1.86 -49.65 7.21
C SER A 553 2.28 -51.12 7.39
N GLN A 554 2.55 -51.86 6.30
CA GLN A 554 2.83 -53.30 6.30
C GLN A 554 1.74 -54.19 6.92
N ASN A 555 0.51 -53.69 7.05
CA ASN A 555 -0.66 -54.47 7.51
C ASN A 555 -1.27 -55.26 6.33
N TYR A 556 -0.49 -56.16 5.73
CA TYR A 556 -0.85 -56.81 4.47
C TYR A 556 -2.03 -57.76 4.55
N ALA A 557 -2.28 -58.41 5.69
CA ALA A 557 -3.45 -59.29 5.86
C ALA A 557 -4.76 -58.50 5.74
N GLN A 558 -4.79 -57.32 6.36
CA GLN A 558 -5.91 -56.39 6.32
C GLN A 558 -6.03 -55.73 4.94
N ALA A 559 -4.89 -55.43 4.30
CA ALA A 559 -4.89 -55.00 2.91
C ALA A 559 -5.54 -56.06 1.99
N ALA A 560 -5.25 -57.35 2.20
CA ALA A 560 -5.85 -58.44 1.42
C ALA A 560 -7.36 -58.54 1.63
N GLU A 561 -7.82 -58.42 2.88
CA GLU A 561 -9.26 -58.39 3.19
C GLU A 561 -9.96 -57.20 2.50
N ILE A 562 -9.39 -56.00 2.58
CA ILE A 562 -9.91 -54.80 1.91
C ILE A 562 -9.94 -55.00 0.39
N ALA A 563 -8.89 -55.54 -0.20
CA ALA A 563 -8.79 -55.77 -1.65
C ALA A 563 -9.87 -56.75 -2.15
N LEU A 564 -10.19 -57.79 -1.37
CA LEU A 564 -11.27 -58.71 -1.70
C LEU A 564 -12.66 -58.05 -1.57
N LEU A 565 -12.83 -57.18 -0.56
CA LEU A 565 -14.06 -56.39 -0.38
C LEU A 565 -14.30 -55.39 -1.52
N LEU A 566 -13.28 -55.01 -2.30
CA LEU A 566 -13.46 -54.13 -3.47
C LEU A 566 -14.38 -54.73 -4.53
N SER A 567 -14.53 -56.06 -4.59
CA SER A 567 -15.49 -56.72 -5.49
C SER A 567 -16.96 -56.37 -5.17
N GLU A 568 -17.24 -55.96 -3.93
CA GLU A 568 -18.56 -55.52 -3.49
C GLU A 568 -18.79 -54.00 -3.71
N VAL A 569 -17.76 -53.29 -4.17
CA VAL A 569 -17.79 -51.84 -4.41
C VAL A 569 -18.13 -51.58 -5.88
N ASP A 570 -18.98 -50.58 -6.14
CA ASP A 570 -19.29 -50.15 -7.50
C ASP A 570 -18.02 -49.65 -8.22
N MET A 571 -17.60 -50.41 -9.25
CA MET A 571 -16.40 -50.14 -10.06
C MET A 571 -16.64 -48.99 -11.05
N THR A 572 -16.48 -47.77 -10.54
CA THR A 572 -16.55 -46.53 -11.32
C THR A 572 -15.21 -46.19 -11.98
N LEU A 573 -15.21 -45.33 -13.00
CA LEU A 573 -13.99 -44.85 -13.65
C LEU A 573 -13.01 -44.24 -12.64
N ASP A 574 -13.50 -43.45 -11.69
CA ASP A 574 -12.69 -42.84 -10.64
C ASP A 574 -11.95 -43.87 -9.79
N VAL A 575 -12.61 -44.99 -9.45
CA VAL A 575 -11.98 -46.10 -8.70
C VAL A 575 -10.90 -46.77 -9.54
N LEU A 576 -11.14 -46.99 -10.83
CA LEU A 576 -10.14 -47.59 -11.73
C LEU A 576 -8.91 -46.69 -11.86
N VAL A 577 -9.09 -45.38 -11.98
CA VAL A 577 -7.99 -44.40 -11.99
C VAL A 577 -7.23 -44.40 -10.67
N GLU A 578 -7.90 -44.54 -9.53
CA GLU A 578 -7.22 -44.68 -8.23
C GLU A 578 -6.39 -45.96 -8.13
N ILE A 579 -6.91 -47.09 -8.63
CA ILE A 579 -6.15 -48.35 -8.65
C ILE A 579 -4.91 -48.20 -9.53
N ASP A 580 -5.05 -47.64 -10.73
CA ASP A 580 -3.94 -47.38 -11.66
C ASP A 580 -2.85 -46.52 -10.99
N LYS A 581 -3.26 -45.43 -10.32
CA LYS A 581 -2.35 -44.59 -9.52
C LYS A 581 -1.66 -45.37 -8.41
N LEU A 582 -2.39 -46.19 -7.63
CA LEU A 582 -1.81 -46.98 -6.55
C LEU A 582 -0.79 -48.01 -7.07
N VAL A 583 -1.07 -48.66 -8.20
CA VAL A 583 -0.12 -49.59 -8.85
C VAL A 583 1.17 -48.86 -9.23
N ASN A 584 1.06 -47.68 -9.84
CA ASN A 584 2.23 -46.86 -10.16
C ASN A 584 2.98 -46.43 -8.88
N MET A 585 2.27 -46.15 -7.79
CA MET A 585 2.89 -45.83 -6.49
C MET A 585 3.61 -47.01 -5.84
N ILE A 586 3.15 -48.25 -6.02
CA ILE A 586 3.87 -49.45 -5.53
C ILE A 586 5.25 -49.56 -6.18
N GLU A 587 5.39 -49.12 -7.43
CA GLU A 587 6.67 -49.07 -8.14
C GLU A 587 7.55 -47.88 -7.74
N SER A 588 7.01 -46.91 -6.99
CA SER A 588 7.76 -45.75 -6.51
C SER A 588 8.83 -46.11 -5.46
N PRO A 589 9.84 -45.24 -5.26
CA PRO A 589 10.82 -45.41 -4.19
C PRO A 589 10.20 -45.43 -2.78
N VAL A 590 9.11 -44.69 -2.57
CA VAL A 590 8.44 -44.59 -1.26
C VAL A 590 7.96 -45.95 -0.76
N LEU A 591 7.45 -46.79 -1.66
CA LEU A 591 6.95 -48.13 -1.36
C LEU A 591 7.93 -49.24 -1.79
N ALA A 592 9.22 -48.94 -1.97
CA ALA A 592 10.22 -49.95 -2.36
C ALA A 592 10.25 -51.17 -1.42
N TYR A 593 10.05 -50.96 -0.13
CA TYR A 593 10.00 -52.06 0.84
C TYR A 593 8.80 -52.99 0.64
N VAL A 594 7.67 -52.49 0.13
CA VAL A 594 6.50 -53.34 -0.18
C VAL A 594 6.87 -54.37 -1.24
N ARG A 595 7.64 -53.95 -2.27
CA ARG A 595 8.15 -54.87 -3.30
C ARG A 595 9.16 -55.86 -2.73
N MET A 596 9.99 -55.44 -1.78
CA MET A 596 10.92 -56.35 -1.09
C MET A 596 10.18 -57.37 -0.21
N ASP A 597 9.06 -56.98 0.40
CA ASP A 597 8.24 -57.85 1.24
C ASP A 597 7.56 -58.98 0.45
N LEU A 598 7.48 -58.90 -0.89
CA LEU A 598 7.07 -60.03 -1.75
C LEU A 598 8.04 -61.21 -1.68
N LEU A 599 9.28 -60.99 -1.24
CA LEU A 599 10.28 -62.04 -1.03
C LEU A 599 10.18 -62.66 0.38
N SER A 600 9.38 -62.08 1.28
CA SER A 600 9.21 -62.56 2.64
C SER A 600 8.09 -63.58 2.74
N ALA A 601 8.38 -64.78 3.26
CA ALA A 601 7.39 -65.84 3.45
C ALA A 601 6.21 -65.41 4.35
N SER A 602 6.42 -64.51 5.31
CA SER A 602 5.36 -64.01 6.21
C SER A 602 4.40 -63.03 5.55
N HIS A 603 4.83 -62.33 4.50
CA HIS A 603 4.08 -61.23 3.88
C HIS A 603 3.58 -61.58 2.48
N GLN A 604 4.30 -62.44 1.75
CA GLN A 604 4.05 -62.72 0.36
C GLN A 604 2.65 -63.26 0.08
N ARG A 605 2.08 -64.13 0.94
CA ARG A 605 0.73 -64.67 0.74
C ARG A 605 -0.29 -63.53 0.67
N SER A 606 -0.35 -62.70 1.69
CA SER A 606 -1.31 -61.59 1.76
C SER A 606 -1.05 -60.55 0.69
N LEU A 607 0.21 -60.19 0.45
CA LEU A 607 0.55 -59.18 -0.55
C LEU A 607 0.27 -59.66 -1.99
N SER A 608 0.56 -60.92 -2.31
CA SER A 608 0.22 -61.52 -3.62
C SER A 608 -1.29 -61.56 -3.83
N THR A 609 -2.07 -61.82 -2.77
CA THR A 609 -3.54 -61.71 -2.83
C THR A 609 -3.98 -60.29 -3.17
N VAL A 610 -3.42 -59.25 -2.53
CA VAL A 610 -3.73 -57.85 -2.84
C VAL A 610 -3.43 -57.54 -4.31
N LEU A 611 -2.21 -57.81 -4.76
CA LEU A 611 -1.78 -57.49 -6.12
C LEU A 611 -2.59 -58.27 -7.16
N SER A 612 -2.91 -59.55 -6.90
CA SER A 612 -3.74 -60.35 -7.80
C SER A 612 -5.17 -59.84 -7.85
N ALA A 613 -5.75 -59.46 -6.70
CA ALA A 613 -7.10 -58.88 -6.65
C ALA A 613 -7.18 -57.58 -7.45
N LEU A 614 -6.20 -56.66 -7.26
CA LEU A 614 -6.13 -55.43 -8.05
C LEU A 614 -5.98 -55.72 -9.56
N LEU A 615 -5.15 -56.70 -9.93
CA LEU A 615 -4.98 -57.12 -11.32
C LEU A 615 -6.29 -57.62 -11.95
N MET A 616 -7.12 -58.35 -11.18
CA MET A 616 -8.41 -58.85 -11.65
C MET A 616 -9.50 -57.78 -11.76
N LEU A 617 -9.39 -56.69 -10.99
CA LEU A 617 -10.36 -55.59 -10.99
C LEU A 617 -10.09 -54.54 -12.09
N MET A 618 -8.86 -54.46 -12.60
CA MET A 618 -8.47 -53.49 -13.62
C MET A 618 -8.77 -53.97 -15.05
N PRO A 619 -9.07 -53.05 -15.98
CA PRO A 619 -8.94 -53.33 -17.41
C PRO A 619 -7.45 -53.54 -17.78
N GLN A 620 -7.18 -54.05 -19.00
CA GLN A 620 -5.81 -54.26 -19.50
C GLN A 620 -5.08 -52.94 -19.85
N SER A 621 -4.88 -52.07 -18.85
CA SER A 621 -4.13 -50.81 -18.95
C SER A 621 -2.61 -51.01 -18.81
N ASP A 622 -1.82 -49.95 -18.93
CA ASP A 622 -0.38 -50.00 -18.65
C ASP A 622 -0.08 -50.38 -17.19
N ALA A 623 -0.90 -49.94 -16.22
CA ALA A 623 -0.78 -50.39 -14.84
C ALA A 623 -1.05 -51.89 -14.70
N PHE A 624 -2.03 -52.44 -15.42
CA PHE A 624 -2.24 -53.89 -15.48
C PHE A 624 -0.97 -54.62 -15.93
N HIS A 625 -0.35 -54.19 -17.02
CA HIS A 625 0.87 -54.81 -17.53
C HIS A 625 2.05 -54.66 -16.55
N THR A 626 2.16 -53.50 -15.90
CA THR A 626 3.19 -53.22 -14.88
C THR A 626 3.04 -54.18 -13.70
N LEU A 627 1.82 -54.29 -13.16
CA LEU A 627 1.51 -55.18 -12.04
C LEU A 627 1.67 -56.66 -12.42
N HIS A 628 1.25 -57.04 -13.63
CA HIS A 628 1.39 -58.40 -14.14
C HIS A 628 2.86 -58.82 -14.24
N LYS A 629 3.71 -57.96 -14.82
CA LYS A 629 5.16 -58.19 -14.90
C LYS A 629 5.79 -58.28 -13.51
N ARG A 630 5.36 -57.44 -12.56
CA ARG A 630 5.82 -57.51 -11.17
C ARG A 630 5.48 -58.85 -10.53
N LEU A 631 4.24 -59.32 -10.68
CA LEU A 631 3.81 -60.62 -10.17
C LEU A 631 4.55 -61.80 -10.81
N GLN A 632 4.86 -61.72 -12.11
CA GLN A 632 5.68 -62.73 -12.80
C GLN A 632 7.13 -62.80 -12.26
N ALA A 633 7.65 -61.67 -11.76
CA ALA A 633 8.99 -61.62 -11.17
C ALA A 633 9.04 -62.15 -9.72
N VAL A 634 7.87 -62.38 -9.08
CA VAL A 634 7.81 -62.93 -7.72
C VAL A 634 8.16 -64.42 -7.79
N PRO A 635 9.18 -64.89 -7.06
CA PRO A 635 9.50 -66.32 -7.02
C PRO A 635 8.30 -67.10 -6.48
N ALA A 636 8.01 -68.26 -7.08
CA ALA A 636 7.14 -69.26 -6.48
C ALA A 636 7.84 -69.80 -5.23
N LEU A 637 7.75 -69.06 -4.12
CA LEU A 637 8.19 -69.47 -2.80
C LEU A 637 7.26 -70.61 -2.38
N THR A 638 7.57 -71.81 -2.84
CA THR A 638 7.13 -73.05 -2.22
C THR A 638 7.64 -72.99 -0.78
N VAL A 639 6.78 -72.62 0.16
CA VAL A 639 6.75 -73.00 1.58
C VAL A 639 8.06 -73.63 2.14
N ILE A 640 9.19 -72.92 2.12
CA ILE A 640 10.46 -73.41 2.71
C ILE A 640 10.86 -72.58 3.95
N GLY A 641 10.16 -71.48 4.23
CA GLY A 641 10.24 -70.82 5.54
C GLY A 641 9.18 -71.39 6.48
N LYS A 642 9.57 -71.83 7.68
CA LYS A 642 8.60 -72.04 8.77
C LYS A 642 7.75 -70.77 8.90
N GLU A 643 6.42 -70.89 8.77
CA GLU A 643 5.50 -69.82 9.16
C GLU A 643 5.83 -69.47 10.61
N SER A 644 6.53 -68.36 10.83
CA SER A 644 6.60 -67.77 12.16
C SER A 644 5.18 -67.34 12.49
N PRO A 645 4.66 -67.63 13.71
CA PRO A 645 3.32 -67.22 14.06
C PRO A 645 3.20 -65.72 13.84
N PRO A 646 2.12 -65.23 13.19
CA PRO A 646 1.97 -63.80 12.94
C PRO A 646 2.10 -63.08 14.28
N SER A 647 3.00 -62.09 14.34
CA SER A 647 3.10 -61.21 15.50
C SER A 647 1.70 -60.64 15.77
N LYS A 648 1.28 -60.61 17.04
CA LYS A 648 -0.04 -60.05 17.38
C LYS A 648 -0.14 -58.65 16.77
N PRO A 649 -1.24 -58.34 16.05
CA PRO A 649 -1.38 -57.04 15.42
C PRO A 649 -1.31 -55.95 16.49
N LYS A 650 -0.51 -54.91 16.22
CA LYS A 650 -0.35 -53.77 17.14
C LYS A 650 -1.64 -52.93 17.27
N VAL A 651 -2.55 -53.08 16.31
CA VAL A 651 -3.82 -52.35 16.18
C VAL A 651 -4.99 -53.32 16.27
N ASN A 652 -6.07 -52.92 16.95
CA ASN A 652 -7.31 -53.68 16.94
C ASN A 652 -8.15 -53.34 15.70
N PHE A 653 -8.10 -54.19 14.69
CA PHE A 653 -8.79 -53.96 13.41
C PHE A 653 -10.29 -54.24 13.43
N ALA A 654 -10.82 -55.01 14.40
CA ALA A 654 -12.24 -55.34 14.44
C ALA A 654 -13.18 -54.11 14.39
N PRO A 655 -13.04 -53.08 15.26
CA PRO A 655 -13.87 -51.87 15.19
C PRO A 655 -13.61 -51.02 13.93
N LEU A 656 -12.41 -51.12 13.35
CA LEU A 656 -12.05 -50.39 12.13
C LEU A 656 -12.74 -50.98 10.90
N PHE A 657 -12.86 -52.30 10.81
CA PHE A 657 -13.58 -52.97 9.73
C PHE A 657 -15.11 -52.79 9.84
N GLU A 658 -15.66 -52.65 11.05
CA GLU A 658 -17.07 -52.23 11.22
C GLU A 658 -17.29 -50.82 10.64
N CYS A 659 -16.36 -49.89 10.91
CA CYS A 659 -16.39 -48.55 10.33
C CYS A 659 -16.31 -48.59 8.79
N LEU A 660 -15.43 -49.43 8.23
CA LEU A 660 -15.32 -49.63 6.78
C LEU A 660 -16.64 -50.11 6.16
N ARG A 661 -17.24 -51.16 6.72
CA ARG A 661 -18.52 -51.70 6.21
C ARG A 661 -19.64 -50.65 6.26
N SER A 662 -19.70 -49.87 7.33
CA SER A 662 -20.64 -48.75 7.46
C SER A 662 -20.42 -47.67 6.38
N ALA A 663 -19.17 -47.26 6.17
CA ALA A 663 -18.81 -46.27 5.15
C ALA A 663 -19.13 -46.73 3.72
N LEU A 664 -18.83 -48.01 3.40
CA LEU A 664 -19.17 -48.62 2.11
C LEU A 664 -20.67 -48.65 1.87
N THR A 665 -21.47 -49.05 2.87
CA THR A 665 -22.94 -49.07 2.79
C THR A 665 -23.51 -47.67 2.53
N ARG A 666 -22.99 -46.67 3.26
CA ARG A 666 -23.40 -45.26 3.10
C ARG A 666 -23.06 -44.75 1.70
N ARG A 667 -21.87 -45.06 1.18
CA ARG A 667 -21.44 -44.72 -0.19
C ARG A 667 -22.35 -45.36 -1.24
N GLN A 668 -22.66 -46.64 -1.11
CA GLN A 668 -23.51 -47.35 -2.07
C GLN A 668 -24.91 -46.73 -2.12
N THR A 669 -25.45 -46.35 -0.95
CA THR A 669 -26.74 -45.66 -0.85
C THR A 669 -26.71 -44.32 -1.59
N GLU A 670 -25.62 -43.55 -1.45
CA GLU A 670 -25.45 -42.25 -2.12
C GLU A 670 -25.32 -42.38 -3.65
N ILE A 671 -24.56 -43.36 -4.14
CA ILE A 671 -24.43 -43.64 -5.58
C ILE A 671 -25.80 -44.00 -6.17
N ARG A 672 -26.55 -44.88 -5.49
CA ARG A 672 -27.92 -45.25 -5.91
C ARG A 672 -28.87 -44.06 -5.93
N ARG A 673 -28.77 -43.16 -4.94
CA ARG A 673 -29.54 -41.91 -4.88
C ARG A 673 -29.23 -41.02 -6.09
N LYS A 674 -27.95 -40.77 -6.39
CA LYS A 674 -27.54 -39.97 -7.55
C LYS A 674 -28.00 -40.56 -8.88
N HIS A 675 -27.88 -41.87 -9.07
CA HIS A 675 -28.40 -42.52 -10.28
C HIS A 675 -29.91 -42.35 -10.42
N ARG A 676 -30.67 -42.47 -9.32
CA ARG A 676 -32.11 -42.24 -9.31
C ARG A 676 -32.46 -40.80 -9.68
N ASP A 677 -31.73 -39.82 -9.15
CA ASP A 677 -31.95 -38.39 -9.42
C ASP A 677 -31.66 -38.05 -10.89
N VAL A 678 -30.59 -38.59 -11.48
CA VAL A 678 -30.25 -38.42 -12.90
C VAL A 678 -31.33 -39.02 -13.81
N LEU A 679 -31.84 -40.20 -13.47
CA LEU A 679 -32.93 -40.85 -14.21
C LEU A 679 -34.21 -40.00 -14.16
N LEU A 680 -34.59 -39.50 -12.98
CA LEU A 680 -35.76 -38.63 -12.82
C LEU A 680 -35.62 -37.32 -13.61
N ALA A 681 -34.44 -36.68 -13.58
CA ALA A 681 -34.17 -35.48 -14.36
C ALA A 681 -34.23 -35.74 -15.88
N SER A 682 -33.80 -36.92 -16.32
CA SER A 682 -33.89 -37.34 -17.72
C SER A 682 -35.33 -37.59 -18.17
N ILE A 683 -36.15 -38.19 -17.31
CA ILE A 683 -37.60 -38.40 -17.54
C ILE A 683 -38.34 -37.05 -17.58
N GLN A 684 -38.03 -36.12 -16.68
CA GLN A 684 -38.60 -34.77 -16.70
C GLN A 684 -38.24 -34.00 -17.98
N LYS A 685 -37.00 -34.13 -18.48
CA LYS A 685 -36.58 -33.54 -19.76
C LYS A 685 -37.26 -34.19 -20.97
N MET A 686 -37.62 -35.47 -20.92
CA MET A 686 -38.39 -36.13 -21.98
C MET A 686 -39.87 -35.71 -21.96
N ASN A 687 -40.46 -35.46 -20.79
CA ASN A 687 -41.86 -35.03 -20.66
C ASN A 687 -42.08 -33.54 -20.97
N MET A 688 -41.01 -32.74 -21.08
CA MET A 688 -41.06 -31.31 -21.48
C MET A 688 -40.74 -31.07 -22.96
N ARG A 689 -40.50 -32.13 -23.74
CA ARG A 689 -40.43 -32.13 -25.21
C ARG A 689 -41.67 -32.80 -25.76
#